data_AF-W9JGQ5-F1
#
_entry.id   AF-W9JGQ5-F1
#
_cell.length_a   1.000
_cell.length_b   1.000
_cell.length_c   1.000
_cell.angle_alpha   90.00
_cell.angle_beta   90.00
_cell.angle_gamma   90.00
#
_symmetry.space_group_name_H-M   'P 1'
#
loop_
_entity.id
_entity.type
_entity.pdbx_description
1 polymer ?
#
loop_
_entity_poly.entity_id
_entity_poly.type
_entity_poly.pdbx_seq_one_letter_code
_entity_poly.pdbx_strand_id
1 'polypeptide(L)'
;MALATRLLLVAFVCLLFADRVSAFGAGEVAGTSEFNGYVWRHGDIVEALRYLPASFVTHYRFSTLERRQIYFGNWLRDFSQIIDTTGLDNVPEPVLRAIVSIMGFLEFGFATDEFEVTRERLGCYTHVEHIDNPKGYPSNAKEIDERLRGPLDPRELEFDPKTGMKNYIANSGKGWDTSADYVTRELRECIRLGREKDPKSKKEAFIHLGAALHTLEDFSAHSNFTELCLHELGEHDVFAFVGEACRVKTPRWRSRMVPPIVTGTFGMLDIFHSILGEADDMAILQCKGSLQNLENELNLGEIAFQHIFDLLKAAIQAISKLASKTNDPILQQLETVGVLFKKAEEEKQSSTAASSLDANQLWQTIEPIFYLHDRIKKWIQERTEQHDADPLSEESSTQLGKYTDQLVFKYLSLMIESSIMQLRNALKAAKERVDAEAAKSTSAEVYLDGDGSDPSHSDISKDHFSNVLNQPAGLVSSVTTNWTTQQVVKCWDDPFRNEEETIRQILTIMHHPAFPRHKTPIQKYMFTAVEEWWNHNTASEKETIRGMLTKESVRNRQHENHTLTLKDLEGKRKGVADFPGSRPKIKERPAKPSPLTWAVGEAKKDAKWMFGAVRRGAGDPVAAVCYIGEGLYMMIVYVFMMLFGAFGLKAKASRD
;
A
#
# COMPACT_ATOMS: atom_id res chain seq x y z
N MET A 1 16.94 32.37 27.08
CA MET A 1 15.49 32.63 27.25
C MET A 1 14.91 33.37 26.05
N ALA A 2 15.29 34.62 25.76
CA ALA A 2 14.67 35.42 24.69
C ALA A 2 14.82 34.87 23.25
N LEU A 3 15.90 34.15 22.93
CA LEU A 3 16.10 33.55 21.61
C LEU A 3 15.21 32.31 21.39
N ALA A 4 15.06 31.47 22.42
CA ALA A 4 14.20 30.29 22.39
C ALA A 4 12.73 30.67 22.27
N THR A 5 12.30 31.73 22.96
CA THR A 5 10.93 32.26 22.84
C THR A 5 10.67 32.88 21.46
N ARG A 6 11.66 33.54 20.85
CA ARG A 6 11.53 34.06 19.47
C ARG A 6 11.50 32.96 18.42
N LEU A 7 12.30 31.90 18.58
CA LEU A 7 12.27 30.71 17.72
C LEU A 7 10.93 29.97 17.83
N LEU A 8 10.37 29.84 19.04
CA LEU A 8 9.04 29.28 19.25
C LEU A 8 7.94 30.14 18.63
N LEU A 9 8.05 31.47 18.74
CA LEU A 9 7.07 32.38 18.15
C LEU A 9 7.15 32.39 16.62
N VAL A 10 8.36 32.32 16.04
CA VAL A 10 8.56 32.19 14.59
C VAL A 10 8.08 30.83 14.10
N ALA A 11 8.38 29.73 14.81
CA ALA A 11 7.86 28.41 14.49
C ALA A 11 6.32 28.35 14.58
N PHE A 12 5.73 29.00 15.58
CA PHE A 12 4.28 29.11 15.75
C PHE A 12 3.65 29.97 14.64
N VAL A 13 4.27 31.08 14.24
CA VAL A 13 3.84 31.91 13.12
C VAL A 13 3.98 31.17 11.79
N CYS A 14 5.08 30.43 11.57
CA CYS A 14 5.26 29.58 10.39
C CYS A 14 4.26 28.42 10.34
N LEU A 15 3.84 27.87 11.48
CA LEU A 15 2.76 26.88 11.56
C LEU A 15 1.37 27.47 11.30
N LEU A 16 1.17 28.76 11.59
CA LEU A 16 -0.07 29.49 11.29
C LEU A 16 -0.18 29.92 9.81
N PHE A 17 0.94 29.92 9.08
CA PHE A 17 1.02 30.24 7.64
C PHE A 17 1.43 29.04 6.77
N ALA A 18 1.53 27.85 7.35
CA ALA A 18 1.66 26.63 6.57
C ALA A 18 0.29 26.33 5.97
N ASP A 19 0.10 26.69 4.70
CA ASP A 19 -1.07 26.27 3.95
C ASP A 19 -1.16 24.74 4.02
N ARG A 20 -2.34 24.25 4.41
CA ARG A 20 -2.65 22.82 4.44
C ARG A 20 -2.75 22.35 2.99
N VAL A 21 -2.05 21.28 2.66
CA VAL A 21 -1.94 20.78 1.28
C VAL A 21 -2.27 19.30 1.25
N SER A 22 -3.05 18.93 0.23
CA SER A 22 -3.70 17.63 0.04
C SER A 22 -2.97 16.65 -0.93
N ALA A 23 -2.69 15.39 -0.56
CA ALA A 23 -2.43 14.20 -1.41
C ALA A 23 -3.21 12.89 -1.05
N PHE A 24 -3.35 11.95 -2.00
CA PHE A 24 -3.94 10.61 -1.74
C PHE A 24 -3.18 9.86 -0.66
N GLY A 25 -3.95 9.32 0.28
CA GLY A 25 -3.42 8.53 1.37
C GLY A 25 -3.72 7.07 1.15
N ALA A 26 -2.69 6.25 1.27
CA ALA A 26 -2.88 4.90 1.74
C ALA A 26 -3.79 4.89 3.00
N GLY A 27 -4.56 3.83 3.15
CA GLY A 27 -5.45 3.56 4.26
C GLY A 27 -6.91 3.42 3.84
N GLU A 28 -7.77 3.21 4.84
CA GLU A 28 -9.22 3.16 4.71
C GLU A 28 -9.88 4.08 5.73
N VAL A 29 -11.08 4.57 5.42
CA VAL A 29 -11.90 5.22 6.44
C VAL A 29 -12.42 4.15 7.40
N ALA A 30 -12.03 4.25 8.67
CA ALA A 30 -12.41 3.30 9.71
C ALA A 30 -13.90 2.91 9.58
N GLY A 31 -14.20 1.61 9.58
CA GLY A 31 -15.57 1.11 9.33
C GLY A 31 -16.63 1.62 10.32
N THR A 32 -16.21 2.09 11.49
CA THR A 32 -17.05 2.73 12.51
C THR A 32 -17.31 4.21 12.26
N SER A 33 -16.56 4.85 11.36
CA SER A 33 -16.72 6.26 11.02
C SER A 33 -18.00 6.47 10.21
N GLU A 34 -18.74 7.51 10.58
CA GLU A 34 -19.97 7.91 9.88
C GLU A 34 -19.70 8.40 8.44
N PHE A 35 -18.45 8.76 8.14
CA PHE A 35 -17.98 9.13 6.80
C PHE A 35 -17.72 7.94 5.87
N ASN A 36 -17.67 6.70 6.40
CA ASN A 36 -17.36 5.51 5.59
C ASN A 36 -18.38 5.34 4.44
N GLY A 37 -17.85 5.20 3.22
CA GLY A 37 -18.63 5.03 2.00
C GLY A 37 -19.16 6.33 1.38
N TYR A 38 -18.85 7.50 1.95
CA TYR A 38 -19.09 8.80 1.31
C TYR A 38 -17.83 9.41 0.72
N VAL A 39 -16.71 9.19 1.40
CA VAL A 39 -15.37 9.66 1.03
C VAL A 39 -14.49 8.44 0.73
N TRP A 40 -13.44 8.63 -0.05
CA TRP A 40 -12.72 7.51 -0.68
C TRP A 40 -11.21 7.62 -0.53
N ARG A 41 -10.61 6.49 -0.14
CA ARG A 41 -9.18 6.15 -0.22
C ARG A 41 -8.97 4.80 -0.91
N HIS A 42 -7.71 4.38 -1.11
CA HIS A 42 -7.38 3.17 -1.86
C HIS A 42 -7.92 1.94 -1.13
N GLY A 43 -7.81 1.92 0.21
CA GLY A 43 -8.39 0.86 1.04
C GLY A 43 -9.91 0.79 0.91
N ASP A 44 -10.62 1.92 0.83
CA ASP A 44 -12.07 1.95 0.63
C ASP A 44 -12.49 1.44 -0.76
N ILE A 45 -11.68 1.70 -1.79
CA ILE A 45 -11.96 1.27 -3.18
C ILE A 45 -11.85 -0.24 -3.32
N VAL A 46 -10.86 -0.86 -2.66
CA VAL A 46 -10.69 -2.33 -2.61
C VAL A 46 -11.93 -3.02 -2.07
N GLU A 47 -12.73 -2.36 -1.21
CA GLU A 47 -13.97 -2.96 -0.73
C GLU A 47 -15.02 -3.19 -1.82
N ALA A 48 -14.86 -2.63 -3.04
CA ALA A 48 -15.64 -3.06 -4.20
C ALA A 48 -15.51 -4.58 -4.49
N LEU A 49 -14.38 -5.20 -4.13
CA LEU A 49 -14.10 -6.62 -4.29
C LEU A 49 -15.00 -7.51 -3.41
N ARG A 50 -15.58 -6.99 -2.31
CA ARG A 50 -16.46 -7.78 -1.43
C ARG A 50 -17.70 -8.30 -2.15
N TYR A 51 -18.07 -7.62 -3.24
CA TYR A 51 -19.22 -7.93 -4.07
C TYR A 51 -18.90 -8.85 -5.25
N LEU A 52 -17.65 -9.28 -5.39
CA LEU A 52 -17.19 -10.03 -6.55
C LEU A 52 -16.86 -11.49 -6.19
N PRO A 53 -17.07 -12.43 -7.12
CA PRO A 53 -16.56 -13.78 -6.99
C PRO A 53 -15.06 -13.78 -7.24
N ALA A 54 -14.33 -14.53 -6.41
CA ALA A 54 -12.95 -14.93 -6.67
C ALA A 54 -12.85 -16.01 -7.76
N SER A 55 -13.98 -16.56 -8.20
CA SER A 55 -14.12 -17.46 -9.35
C SER A 55 -15.59 -17.48 -9.81
N PHE A 56 -15.83 -17.17 -11.08
CA PHE A 56 -17.14 -17.26 -11.73
C PHE A 56 -17.63 -18.70 -11.93
N VAL A 57 -16.75 -19.69 -11.83
CA VAL A 57 -17.13 -21.12 -11.88
C VAL A 57 -17.75 -21.57 -10.56
N THR A 58 -17.08 -21.25 -9.44
CA THR A 58 -17.56 -21.66 -8.10
C THR A 58 -18.56 -20.68 -7.50
N HIS A 59 -18.55 -19.43 -7.98
CA HIS A 59 -19.20 -18.27 -7.38
C HIS A 59 -18.70 -17.91 -5.97
N TYR A 60 -17.60 -18.48 -5.49
CA TYR A 60 -17.10 -18.14 -4.17
C TYR A 60 -16.63 -16.68 -4.12
N ARG A 61 -17.10 -15.93 -3.12
CA ARG A 61 -16.62 -14.55 -2.89
C ARG A 61 -15.13 -14.51 -2.56
N PHE A 62 -14.51 -13.35 -2.78
CA PHE A 62 -13.20 -13.04 -2.20
C PHE A 62 -13.29 -13.08 -0.67
N SER A 63 -12.35 -13.76 -0.02
CA SER A 63 -12.24 -13.69 1.44
C SER A 63 -11.69 -12.32 1.87
N THR A 64 -11.86 -11.96 3.14
CA THR A 64 -11.28 -10.73 3.69
C THR A 64 -9.76 -10.71 3.54
N LEU A 65 -9.09 -11.84 3.81
CA LEU A 65 -7.64 -11.95 3.62
C LEU A 65 -7.21 -11.72 2.16
N GLU A 66 -7.94 -12.27 1.18
CA GLU A 66 -7.60 -12.07 -0.24
C GLU A 66 -7.78 -10.61 -0.67
N ARG A 67 -8.84 -9.92 -0.18
CA ARG A 67 -9.00 -8.48 -0.43
C ARG A 67 -7.85 -7.67 0.17
N ARG A 68 -7.43 -7.97 1.40
CA ARG A 68 -6.27 -7.33 2.04
C ARG A 68 -4.96 -7.59 1.30
N GLN A 69 -4.78 -8.79 0.73
CA GLN A 69 -3.61 -9.10 -0.10
C GLN A 69 -3.59 -8.30 -1.41
N ILE A 70 -4.76 -8.13 -2.04
CA ILE A 70 -4.89 -7.25 -3.22
C ILE A 70 -4.59 -5.81 -2.82
N TYR A 71 -5.14 -5.34 -1.70
CA TYR A 71 -4.87 -4.01 -1.20
C TYR A 71 -3.40 -3.78 -0.85
N PHE A 72 -2.72 -4.77 -0.27
CA PHE A 72 -1.28 -4.69 0.01
C PHE A 72 -0.46 -4.38 -1.24
N GLY A 73 -0.81 -4.99 -2.38
CA GLY A 73 -0.15 -4.68 -3.66
C GLY A 73 -0.38 -3.23 -4.13
N ASN A 74 -1.57 -2.68 -3.89
CA ASN A 74 -1.91 -1.28 -4.16
C ASN A 74 -1.13 -0.34 -3.20
N TRP A 75 -1.24 -0.59 -1.90
CA TRP A 75 -0.57 0.12 -0.82
C TRP A 75 0.96 0.19 -0.99
N LEU A 76 1.59 -0.87 -1.52
CA LEU A 76 3.02 -0.86 -1.80
C LEU A 76 3.43 0.19 -2.85
N ARG A 77 2.52 0.58 -3.76
CA ARG A 77 2.78 1.62 -4.76
C ARG A 77 2.77 3.00 -4.11
N ASP A 78 1.77 3.29 -3.27
CA ASP A 78 1.73 4.51 -2.43
C ASP A 78 3.05 4.71 -1.69
N PHE A 79 3.54 3.66 -1.03
CA PHE A 79 4.76 3.73 -0.22
C PHE A 79 6.06 3.57 -1.02
N SER A 80 6.00 3.20 -2.30
CA SER A 80 7.18 3.17 -3.17
C SER A 80 7.77 4.58 -3.38
N GLN A 81 6.92 5.61 -3.28
CA GLN A 81 7.29 7.03 -3.36
C GLN A 81 8.32 7.46 -2.30
N ILE A 82 8.40 6.74 -1.17
CA ILE A 82 9.43 6.95 -0.14
C ILE A 82 10.83 6.61 -0.68
N ILE A 83 10.91 5.63 -1.58
CA ILE A 83 12.15 5.20 -2.23
C ILE A 83 12.33 6.02 -3.51
N ASP A 84 12.53 7.32 -3.34
CA ASP A 84 12.85 8.30 -4.39
C ASP A 84 14.22 8.94 -4.13
N THR A 85 14.72 9.74 -5.09
CA THR A 85 15.90 10.61 -4.95
C THR A 85 15.95 11.33 -3.60
N THR A 86 14.85 11.96 -3.16
CA THR A 86 14.82 12.68 -1.88
C THR A 86 15.00 11.75 -0.68
N GLY A 87 14.35 10.60 -0.68
CA GLY A 87 14.46 9.62 0.40
C GLY A 87 15.88 9.06 0.48
N LEU A 88 16.41 8.63 -0.67
CA LEU A 88 17.68 7.92 -0.80
C LEU A 88 18.90 8.81 -0.58
N ASP A 89 18.82 10.10 -0.89
CA ASP A 89 19.89 11.06 -0.59
C ASP A 89 20.14 11.24 0.91
N ASN A 90 19.12 10.96 1.74
CA ASN A 90 19.17 11.23 3.18
C ASN A 90 19.16 9.95 4.04
N VAL A 91 18.52 8.88 3.56
CA VAL A 91 18.31 7.65 4.32
C VAL A 91 18.58 6.44 3.43
N PRO A 92 19.39 5.46 3.88
CA PRO A 92 19.63 4.23 3.12
C PRO A 92 18.34 3.45 2.81
N GLU A 93 18.23 2.90 1.59
CA GLU A 93 17.07 2.08 1.17
C GLU A 93 16.64 1.02 2.19
N PRO A 94 17.55 0.22 2.80
CA PRO A 94 17.13 -0.81 3.74
C PRO A 94 16.42 -0.26 4.98
N VAL A 95 16.77 0.96 5.40
CA VAL A 95 16.11 1.65 6.53
C VAL A 95 14.73 2.14 6.13
N LEU A 96 14.61 2.77 4.96
CA LEU A 96 13.31 3.21 4.44
C LEU A 96 12.34 2.03 4.26
N ARG A 97 12.83 0.92 3.69
CA ARG A 97 12.03 -0.30 3.54
C ARG A 97 11.66 -0.94 4.88
N ALA A 98 12.54 -0.91 5.88
CA ALA A 98 12.20 -1.38 7.22
C ALA A 98 11.06 -0.55 7.84
N ILE A 99 11.10 0.78 7.67
CA ILE A 99 10.03 1.68 8.13
C ILE A 99 8.71 1.35 7.42
N VAL A 100 8.73 1.19 6.10
CA VAL A 100 7.55 0.77 5.33
C VAL A 100 7.03 -0.60 5.80
N SER A 101 7.93 -1.54 6.12
CA SER A 101 7.54 -2.86 6.65
C SER A 101 6.78 -2.75 7.98
N ILE A 102 7.19 -1.83 8.84
CA ILE A 102 6.54 -1.56 10.13
C ILE A 102 5.19 -0.86 9.93
N MET A 103 5.09 0.07 8.96
CA MET A 103 3.83 0.70 8.59
C MET A 103 2.85 -0.33 8.01
N GLY A 104 3.34 -1.23 7.15
CA GLY A 104 2.57 -2.36 6.63
C GLY A 104 2.11 -3.30 7.76
N PHE A 105 2.96 -3.56 8.76
CA PHE A 105 2.56 -4.31 9.94
C PHE A 105 1.40 -3.67 10.70
N LEU A 106 1.46 -2.35 10.93
CA LEU A 106 0.40 -1.60 11.59
C LEU A 106 -0.91 -1.61 10.81
N GLU A 107 -0.82 -1.49 9.49
CA GLU A 107 -1.99 -1.45 8.60
C GLU A 107 -2.63 -2.84 8.44
N PHE A 108 -1.82 -3.87 8.17
CA PHE A 108 -2.31 -5.20 7.79
C PHE A 108 -2.39 -6.20 8.96
N GLY A 109 -1.78 -5.87 10.10
CA GLY A 109 -1.65 -6.78 11.25
C GLY A 109 -0.73 -7.97 10.98
N PHE A 110 0.05 -7.94 9.90
CA PHE A 110 1.00 -8.96 9.48
C PHE A 110 2.18 -8.29 8.77
N ALA A 111 3.38 -8.89 8.84
CA ALA A 111 4.57 -8.34 8.19
C ALA A 111 5.40 -9.38 7.39
N THR A 112 4.93 -10.63 7.31
CA THR A 112 5.65 -11.75 6.68
C THR A 112 4.81 -12.48 5.64
N ASP A 113 5.43 -13.39 4.88
CA ASP A 113 4.83 -14.15 3.79
C ASP A 113 4.16 -13.24 2.74
N GLU A 114 2.82 -13.23 2.67
CA GLU A 114 2.04 -12.40 1.75
C GLU A 114 2.12 -10.89 2.03
N PHE A 115 2.49 -10.48 3.25
CA PHE A 115 2.62 -9.09 3.66
C PHE A 115 4.08 -8.66 3.86
N GLU A 116 5.03 -9.49 3.42
CA GLU A 116 6.45 -9.15 3.47
C GLU A 116 6.78 -8.03 2.47
N VAL A 117 7.36 -6.94 2.97
CA VAL A 117 7.83 -5.81 2.15
C VAL A 117 9.27 -6.10 1.71
N THR A 118 9.41 -6.76 0.55
CA THR A 118 10.71 -7.02 -0.06
C THR A 118 11.17 -5.85 -0.93
N ARG A 119 12.46 -5.81 -1.27
CA ARG A 119 13.01 -4.78 -2.16
C ARG A 119 12.32 -4.80 -3.53
N GLU A 120 11.97 -5.98 -4.01
CA GLU A 120 11.31 -6.19 -5.29
C GLU A 120 9.82 -5.82 -5.25
N ARG A 121 9.11 -6.17 -4.16
CA ARG A 121 7.69 -5.83 -3.99
C ARG A 121 7.46 -4.36 -3.71
N LEU A 122 8.37 -3.69 -2.98
CA LEU A 122 8.28 -2.25 -2.73
C LEU A 122 8.78 -1.45 -3.94
N GLY A 123 9.84 -1.91 -4.61
CA GLY A 123 10.39 -1.19 -5.77
C GLY A 123 11.00 0.15 -5.38
N CYS A 124 10.83 1.14 -6.26
CA CYS A 124 11.16 2.54 -6.06
C CYS A 124 10.10 3.41 -6.73
N TYR A 125 10.11 4.72 -6.47
CA TYR A 125 9.22 5.64 -7.16
C TYR A 125 9.33 5.50 -8.68
N THR A 126 8.20 5.35 -9.36
CA THR A 126 8.12 5.52 -10.80
C THR A 126 6.86 6.28 -11.20
N HIS A 127 7.00 7.32 -12.02
CA HIS A 127 5.87 8.10 -12.55
C HIS A 127 4.79 7.25 -13.26
N VAL A 128 5.13 6.10 -13.86
CA VAL A 128 4.14 5.25 -14.55
C VAL A 128 3.17 4.57 -13.59
N GLU A 129 3.61 4.29 -12.36
CA GLU A 129 2.77 3.68 -11.32
C GLU A 129 1.66 4.61 -10.85
N HIS A 130 1.94 5.91 -10.80
CA HIS A 130 1.05 6.96 -10.28
C HIS A 130 0.44 7.84 -11.36
N ILE A 131 0.63 7.48 -12.64
CA ILE A 131 0.26 8.31 -13.80
C ILE A 131 0.81 9.75 -13.77
N ASP A 132 1.89 9.98 -13.03
CA ASP A 132 2.48 11.31 -12.84
C ASP A 132 3.06 11.88 -14.13
N ASN A 133 3.05 13.20 -14.22
CA ASN A 133 3.79 13.94 -15.21
C ASN A 133 5.29 13.96 -14.84
N PRO A 134 6.17 13.35 -15.64
CA PRO A 134 7.60 13.25 -15.32
C PRO A 134 8.37 14.57 -15.48
N LYS A 135 7.71 15.68 -15.86
CA LYS A 135 8.35 17.00 -16.01
C LYS A 135 8.92 17.46 -14.68
N GLY A 136 10.20 17.85 -14.69
CA GLY A 136 10.90 18.37 -13.51
C GLY A 136 11.62 17.30 -12.69
N TYR A 137 11.42 16.01 -12.99
CA TYR A 137 12.11 14.92 -12.29
C TYR A 137 13.63 14.92 -12.59
N PRO A 138 14.51 14.68 -11.59
CA PRO A 138 15.97 14.75 -11.76
C PRO A 138 16.50 13.79 -12.83
N SER A 139 17.24 14.31 -13.82
CA SER A 139 17.78 13.49 -14.91
C SER A 139 18.89 12.52 -14.48
N ASN A 140 19.52 12.77 -13.33
CA ASN A 140 20.59 11.96 -12.76
C ASN A 140 20.09 10.98 -11.68
N ALA A 141 18.77 10.77 -11.52
CA ALA A 141 18.21 9.89 -10.50
C ALA A 141 18.78 8.46 -10.52
N LYS A 142 19.15 7.95 -11.71
CA LYS A 142 19.82 6.64 -11.87
C LYS A 142 21.21 6.54 -11.23
N GLU A 143 21.86 7.66 -10.95
CA GLU A 143 23.12 7.70 -10.21
C GLU A 143 22.91 7.43 -8.72
N ILE A 144 21.70 7.70 -8.20
CA ILE A 144 21.30 7.46 -6.80
C ILE A 144 20.84 6.01 -6.62
N ASP A 145 19.89 5.54 -7.44
CA ASP A 145 19.48 4.14 -7.51
C ASP A 145 19.15 3.78 -8.98
N GLU A 146 19.73 2.70 -9.48
CA GLU A 146 19.62 2.28 -10.89
C GLU A 146 18.18 2.01 -11.36
N ARG A 147 17.27 1.72 -10.41
CA ARG A 147 15.86 1.44 -10.66
C ARG A 147 15.06 2.71 -10.94
N LEU A 148 15.54 3.87 -10.48
CA LEU A 148 14.88 5.15 -10.71
C LEU A 148 14.89 5.54 -12.19
N ARG A 149 14.04 6.50 -12.54
CA ARG A 149 13.85 6.92 -13.92
C ARG A 149 15.12 7.58 -14.48
N GLY A 150 15.39 7.32 -15.77
CA GLY A 150 16.41 8.05 -16.52
C GLY A 150 15.93 9.43 -16.99
N PRO A 151 16.73 10.13 -17.81
CA PRO A 151 16.36 11.42 -18.37
C PRO A 151 15.01 11.38 -19.10
N LEU A 152 14.25 12.47 -18.97
CA LEU A 152 12.99 12.68 -19.68
C LEU A 152 13.23 12.90 -21.19
N ASP A 153 12.51 12.17 -22.04
CA ASP A 153 12.37 12.50 -23.45
C ASP A 153 11.25 13.56 -23.58
N PRO A 154 11.53 14.76 -24.14
CA PRO A 154 10.51 15.80 -24.26
C PRO A 154 9.24 15.37 -25.00
N ARG A 155 9.34 14.37 -25.90
CA ARG A 155 8.19 13.81 -26.63
C ARG A 155 7.18 13.16 -25.70
N GLU A 156 7.57 12.73 -24.50
CA GLU A 156 6.68 12.19 -23.49
C GLU A 156 5.64 13.22 -23.03
N LEU A 157 6.01 14.50 -23.03
CA LEU A 157 5.15 15.61 -22.61
C LEU A 157 4.25 16.14 -23.74
N GLU A 158 4.42 15.63 -24.96
CA GLU A 158 3.54 15.99 -26.09
C GLU A 158 2.20 15.27 -25.99
N PHE A 159 1.19 15.79 -26.69
CA PHE A 159 -0.14 15.16 -26.77
C PHE A 159 -0.20 14.17 -27.92
N ASP A 160 -0.70 12.97 -27.65
CA ASP A 160 -1.07 12.02 -28.71
C ASP A 160 -2.36 12.49 -29.41
N PRO A 161 -2.32 12.82 -30.71
CA PRO A 161 -3.51 13.28 -31.45
C PRO A 161 -4.61 12.22 -31.56
N LYS A 162 -4.31 10.93 -31.30
CA LYS A 162 -5.31 9.85 -31.38
C LYS A 162 -6.13 9.70 -30.10
N THR A 163 -5.53 9.99 -28.95
CA THR A 163 -6.16 9.79 -27.63
C THR A 163 -6.49 11.09 -26.92
N GLY A 164 -5.81 12.19 -27.27
CA GLY A 164 -5.96 13.48 -26.60
C GLY A 164 -5.32 13.53 -25.21
N MET A 165 -4.40 12.61 -24.93
CA MET A 165 -3.71 12.46 -23.66
C MET A 165 -2.21 12.73 -23.85
N LYS A 166 -1.49 13.08 -22.77
CA LYS A 166 -0.02 13.12 -22.78
C LYS A 166 0.56 11.74 -23.16
N ASN A 167 1.69 11.75 -23.86
CA ASN A 167 2.30 10.54 -24.42
C ASN A 167 2.76 9.52 -23.35
N TYR A 168 3.16 9.97 -22.16
CA TYR A 168 3.54 9.08 -21.04
C TYR A 168 2.36 8.29 -20.43
N ILE A 169 1.11 8.62 -20.76
CA ILE A 169 -0.07 7.95 -20.17
C ILE A 169 -0.32 6.60 -20.85
N ALA A 170 -0.47 6.58 -22.17
CA ALA A 170 -0.87 5.37 -22.90
C ALA A 170 -0.34 5.25 -24.34
N ASN A 171 0.66 6.05 -24.75
CA ASN A 171 1.25 5.97 -26.09
C ASN A 171 2.48 5.04 -26.12
N SER A 172 2.22 3.74 -25.96
CA SER A 172 3.23 2.68 -25.89
C SER A 172 4.11 2.54 -27.13
N GLY A 173 5.31 1.94 -26.95
CA GLY A 173 6.16 1.49 -28.06
C GLY A 173 6.95 2.59 -28.78
N LYS A 174 7.22 3.71 -28.08
CA LYS A 174 7.92 4.88 -28.63
C LYS A 174 9.32 5.13 -28.07
N GLY A 175 9.78 4.25 -27.17
CA GLY A 175 11.10 4.35 -26.53
C GLY A 175 11.07 4.93 -25.12
N TRP A 176 9.90 5.34 -24.63
CA TRP A 176 9.60 5.64 -23.24
C TRP A 176 8.62 4.60 -22.68
N ASP A 177 8.53 4.54 -21.35
CA ASP A 177 7.55 3.72 -20.64
C ASP A 177 6.27 4.53 -20.40
N THR A 178 5.14 3.84 -20.26
CA THR A 178 3.84 4.49 -20.01
C THR A 178 3.08 3.82 -18.87
N SER A 179 2.13 4.53 -18.26
CA SER A 179 1.23 3.92 -17.26
C SER A 179 0.45 2.74 -17.85
N ALA A 180 0.04 2.81 -19.12
CA ALA A 180 -0.57 1.67 -19.81
C ALA A 180 0.39 0.47 -19.96
N ASP A 181 1.68 0.72 -20.23
CA ASP A 181 2.70 -0.33 -20.31
C ASP A 181 2.95 -0.98 -18.93
N TYR A 182 2.98 -0.18 -17.86
CA TYR A 182 3.07 -0.67 -16.49
C TYR A 182 1.89 -1.55 -16.12
N VAL A 183 0.66 -1.05 -16.26
CA VAL A 183 -0.57 -1.82 -16.00
C VAL A 183 -0.60 -3.11 -16.83
N THR A 184 -0.12 -3.06 -18.08
CA THR A 184 -0.01 -4.26 -18.92
C THR A 184 0.92 -5.31 -18.32
N ARG A 185 2.10 -4.92 -17.83
CA ARG A 185 3.06 -5.84 -17.21
C ARG A 185 2.48 -6.48 -15.94
N GLU A 186 1.90 -5.67 -15.07
CA GLU A 186 1.29 -6.15 -13.82
C GLU A 186 0.11 -7.08 -14.08
N LEU A 187 -0.79 -6.74 -15.02
CA LEU A 187 -1.92 -7.60 -15.36
C LEU A 187 -1.49 -8.90 -16.05
N ARG A 188 -0.45 -8.88 -16.90
CA ARG A 188 0.11 -10.11 -17.48
C ARG A 188 0.61 -11.04 -16.40
N GLU A 189 1.40 -10.52 -15.46
CA GLU A 189 1.96 -11.33 -14.39
C GLU A 189 0.89 -11.84 -13.43
N CYS A 190 -0.08 -10.99 -13.09
CA CYS A 190 -1.28 -11.34 -12.34
C CYS A 190 -2.07 -12.50 -12.99
N ILE A 191 -2.34 -12.42 -14.30
CA ILE A 191 -3.06 -13.47 -15.04
C ILE A 191 -2.22 -14.75 -15.12
N ARG A 192 -0.92 -14.62 -15.42
CA ARG A 192 0.02 -15.74 -15.52
C ARG A 192 0.05 -16.53 -14.21
N LEU A 193 0.33 -15.85 -13.09
CA LEU A 193 0.41 -16.44 -11.76
C LEU A 193 -0.94 -16.98 -11.25
N GLY A 194 -2.04 -16.27 -11.51
CA GLY A 194 -3.36 -16.71 -11.05
C GLY A 194 -3.93 -17.91 -11.82
N ARG A 195 -3.39 -18.21 -13.02
CA ARG A 195 -3.66 -19.47 -13.74
C ARG A 195 -2.88 -20.65 -13.19
N GLU A 196 -1.83 -20.41 -12.42
CA GLU A 196 -1.09 -21.47 -11.76
C GLU A 196 -1.92 -22.08 -10.62
N LYS A 197 -1.84 -23.40 -10.45
CA LYS A 197 -2.56 -24.11 -9.37
C LYS A 197 -1.87 -24.02 -8.01
N ASP A 198 -0.78 -23.28 -7.93
CA ASP A 198 0.05 -23.15 -6.74
C ASP A 198 -0.47 -22.02 -5.82
N PRO A 199 -0.74 -22.29 -4.53
CA PRO A 199 -1.22 -21.28 -3.59
C PRO A 199 -0.26 -20.10 -3.40
N LYS A 200 1.06 -20.28 -3.55
CA LYS A 200 2.02 -19.19 -3.42
C LYS A 200 1.90 -18.24 -4.63
N SER A 201 1.82 -18.80 -5.82
CA SER A 201 1.61 -18.04 -7.06
C SER A 201 0.32 -17.22 -7.02
N LYS A 202 -0.75 -17.79 -6.46
CA LYS A 202 -2.01 -17.05 -6.28
C LYS A 202 -1.89 -15.83 -5.34
N LYS A 203 -1.06 -15.92 -4.30
CA LYS A 203 -0.80 -14.77 -3.39
C LYS A 203 -0.05 -13.65 -4.11
N GLU A 204 0.98 -13.99 -4.90
CA GLU A 204 1.67 -13.00 -5.73
C GLU A 204 0.75 -12.40 -6.81
N ALA A 205 -0.15 -13.20 -7.40
CA ALA A 205 -1.12 -12.70 -8.36
C ALA A 205 -2.02 -11.59 -7.78
N PHE A 206 -2.35 -11.67 -6.49
CA PHE A 206 -3.10 -10.62 -5.81
C PHE A 206 -2.29 -9.34 -5.64
N ILE A 207 -0.98 -9.43 -5.36
CA ILE A 207 -0.10 -8.28 -5.25
C ILE A 207 -0.01 -7.55 -6.60
N HIS A 208 0.21 -8.29 -7.69
CA HIS A 208 0.21 -7.72 -9.04
C HIS A 208 -1.16 -7.15 -9.45
N LEU A 209 -2.27 -7.78 -9.03
CA LEU A 209 -3.60 -7.19 -9.22
C LEU A 209 -3.72 -5.85 -8.50
N GLY A 210 -3.31 -5.78 -7.24
CA GLY A 210 -3.30 -4.54 -6.45
C GLY A 210 -2.49 -3.44 -7.10
N ALA A 211 -1.28 -3.76 -7.55
CA ALA A 211 -0.36 -2.83 -8.21
C ALA A 211 -0.94 -2.28 -9.52
N ALA A 212 -1.62 -3.11 -10.33
CA ALA A 212 -2.31 -2.66 -11.53
C ALA A 212 -3.56 -1.81 -11.22
N LEU A 213 -4.29 -2.17 -10.16
CA LEU A 213 -5.48 -1.45 -9.72
C LEU A 213 -5.13 -0.04 -9.26
N HIS A 214 -4.06 0.13 -8.48
CA HIS A 214 -3.57 1.43 -8.04
C HIS A 214 -3.45 2.43 -9.18
N THR A 215 -2.69 2.13 -10.23
CA THR A 215 -2.53 3.02 -11.40
C THR A 215 -3.86 3.31 -12.13
N LEU A 216 -4.80 2.37 -12.13
CA LEU A 216 -6.13 2.57 -12.74
C LEU A 216 -7.06 3.43 -11.87
N GLU A 217 -6.87 3.40 -10.56
CA GLU A 217 -7.57 4.23 -9.59
C GLU A 217 -7.03 5.68 -9.67
N ASP A 218 -5.71 5.83 -9.76
CA ASP A 218 -5.03 7.13 -9.92
C ASP A 218 -5.41 7.83 -11.22
N PHE A 219 -5.80 7.11 -12.28
CA PHE A 219 -6.28 7.78 -13.49
C PHE A 219 -7.48 8.70 -13.22
N SER A 220 -8.41 8.34 -12.35
CA SER A 220 -9.54 9.21 -11.97
C SER A 220 -9.16 10.29 -10.96
N ALA A 221 -8.13 10.04 -10.16
CA ALA A 221 -7.77 10.85 -9.00
C ALA A 221 -6.69 11.90 -9.35
N HIS A 222 -5.72 11.56 -10.19
CA HIS A 222 -4.54 12.37 -10.54
C HIS A 222 -4.56 12.91 -11.97
N SER A 223 -5.67 12.75 -12.67
CA SER A 223 -5.91 13.38 -13.97
C SER A 223 -7.12 14.30 -13.94
N ASN A 224 -7.23 15.17 -14.94
CA ASN A 224 -8.41 16.02 -15.12
C ASN A 224 -9.63 15.26 -15.72
N PHE A 225 -9.67 13.93 -15.65
CA PHE A 225 -10.74 13.11 -16.26
C PHE A 225 -12.15 13.50 -15.77
N THR A 226 -12.32 13.75 -14.47
CA THR A 226 -13.61 14.10 -13.86
C THR A 226 -14.10 15.46 -14.37
N GLU A 227 -13.21 16.44 -14.46
CA GLU A 227 -13.44 17.77 -15.00
C GLU A 227 -13.85 17.70 -16.47
N LEU A 228 -13.16 16.87 -17.27
CA LEU A 228 -13.52 16.68 -18.67
C LEU A 228 -14.84 15.93 -18.84
N CYS A 229 -15.25 15.08 -17.88
CA CYS A 229 -16.60 14.52 -17.85
C CYS A 229 -17.64 15.61 -17.58
N LEU A 230 -17.38 16.54 -16.66
CA LEU A 230 -18.26 17.68 -16.39
C LEU A 230 -18.39 18.60 -17.61
N HIS A 231 -17.30 18.81 -18.37
CA HIS A 231 -17.35 19.52 -19.65
C HIS A 231 -18.27 18.83 -20.67
N GLU A 232 -18.31 17.49 -20.70
CA GLU A 232 -19.27 16.76 -21.56
C GLU A 232 -20.72 16.90 -21.12
N LEU A 233 -20.95 17.19 -19.84
CA LEU A 233 -22.27 17.47 -19.27
C LEU A 233 -22.69 18.94 -19.45
N GLY A 234 -21.83 19.77 -20.05
CA GLY A 234 -22.09 21.19 -20.34
C GLY A 234 -21.49 22.18 -19.33
N GLU A 235 -20.77 21.69 -18.32
CA GLU A 235 -20.15 22.51 -17.27
C GLU A 235 -18.77 23.01 -17.72
N HIS A 236 -18.75 23.95 -18.67
CA HIS A 236 -17.53 24.41 -19.34
C HIS A 236 -16.66 25.37 -18.51
N ASP A 237 -17.21 25.95 -17.44
CA ASP A 237 -16.50 26.87 -16.54
C ASP A 237 -15.63 26.14 -15.50
N VAL A 238 -15.75 24.81 -15.40
CA VAL A 238 -14.89 23.97 -14.57
C VAL A 238 -13.46 24.03 -15.10
N PHE A 239 -12.50 24.36 -14.23
CA PHE A 239 -11.11 24.45 -14.61
C PHE A 239 -10.52 23.08 -14.97
N ALA A 240 -10.04 22.94 -16.19
CA ALA A 240 -9.51 21.68 -16.72
C ALA A 240 -8.02 21.44 -16.41
N PHE A 241 -7.42 22.21 -15.48
CA PHE A 241 -6.00 22.12 -15.11
C PHE A 241 -5.02 22.33 -16.27
N VAL A 242 -5.44 23.13 -17.26
CA VAL A 242 -4.61 23.55 -18.39
C VAL A 242 -4.90 25.02 -18.73
N GLY A 243 -3.94 25.68 -19.38
CA GLY A 243 -4.13 27.02 -19.91
C GLY A 243 -5.26 27.09 -20.95
N GLU A 244 -5.83 28.28 -21.15
CA GLU A 244 -6.99 28.46 -22.02
C GLU A 244 -6.71 28.15 -23.50
N ALA A 245 -5.48 28.38 -23.97
CA ALA A 245 -5.08 28.06 -25.33
C ALA A 245 -4.67 26.59 -25.50
N CYS A 246 -4.43 25.86 -24.40
CA CYS A 246 -4.07 24.45 -24.43
C CYS A 246 -5.27 23.59 -24.86
N ARG A 247 -5.38 23.31 -26.15
CA ARG A 247 -6.50 22.56 -26.72
C ARG A 247 -6.02 21.54 -27.74
N VAL A 248 -6.61 20.35 -27.71
CA VAL A 248 -6.41 19.28 -28.69
C VAL A 248 -7.65 19.11 -29.56
N LYS A 249 -7.44 18.74 -30.82
CA LYS A 249 -8.53 18.48 -31.76
C LYS A 249 -9.06 17.07 -31.57
N THR A 250 -10.34 16.95 -31.26
CA THR A 250 -11.02 15.65 -31.24
C THR A 250 -11.01 14.97 -32.62
N PRO A 251 -11.19 13.63 -32.69
CA PRO A 251 -11.17 12.94 -33.97
C PRO A 251 -12.23 13.47 -34.95
N ARG A 252 -12.01 13.21 -36.24
CA ARG A 252 -12.75 13.82 -37.37
C ARG A 252 -14.28 13.75 -37.25
N TRP A 253 -14.83 12.72 -36.60
CA TRP A 253 -16.26 12.54 -36.43
C TRP A 253 -16.92 13.56 -35.46
N ARG A 254 -16.13 14.24 -34.61
CA ARG A 254 -16.60 15.29 -33.70
C ARG A 254 -16.00 16.66 -34.01
N SER A 255 -14.72 16.70 -34.40
CA SER A 255 -13.99 17.88 -34.89
C SER A 255 -14.14 19.18 -34.07
N ARG A 256 -14.18 19.06 -32.74
CA ARG A 256 -14.11 20.18 -31.79
C ARG A 256 -12.73 20.27 -31.12
N MET A 257 -12.39 21.46 -30.64
CA MET A 257 -11.24 21.70 -29.77
C MET A 257 -11.66 21.48 -28.32
N VAL A 258 -10.88 20.71 -27.57
CA VAL A 258 -11.13 20.39 -26.15
C VAL A 258 -9.84 20.44 -25.35
N PRO A 259 -9.89 20.68 -24.03
CA PRO A 259 -8.71 20.50 -23.19
C PRO A 259 -8.21 19.05 -23.26
N PRO A 260 -6.90 18.78 -23.27
CA PRO A 260 -6.35 17.42 -23.24
C PRO A 260 -6.47 16.78 -21.85
N ILE A 261 -6.28 15.46 -21.77
CA ILE A 261 -6.01 14.79 -20.50
C ILE A 261 -4.58 15.08 -20.07
N VAL A 262 -4.43 15.62 -18.86
CA VAL A 262 -3.14 15.90 -18.20
C VAL A 262 -3.15 15.33 -16.79
N THR A 263 -1.96 15.11 -16.25
CA THR A 263 -1.75 14.73 -14.84
C THR A 263 -0.70 15.64 -14.21
N GLY A 264 -0.57 15.54 -12.88
CA GLY A 264 0.27 16.45 -12.11
C GLY A 264 1.74 16.09 -12.11
N THR A 265 2.61 17.10 -12.03
CA THR A 265 4.05 16.90 -11.85
C THR A 265 4.37 16.48 -10.43
N PHE A 266 5.11 15.39 -10.28
CA PHE A 266 5.61 14.94 -8.98
C PHE A 266 6.81 15.75 -8.53
N GLY A 267 6.78 16.25 -7.29
CA GLY A 267 7.87 16.96 -6.65
C GLY A 267 8.15 16.45 -5.23
N MET A 268 9.23 16.96 -4.62
CA MET A 268 9.63 16.57 -3.26
C MET A 268 8.50 16.74 -2.23
N LEU A 269 7.61 17.72 -2.44
CA LEU A 269 6.43 17.97 -1.61
C LEU A 269 5.43 16.82 -1.60
N ASP A 270 5.32 16.07 -2.69
CA ASP A 270 4.32 15.01 -2.79
C ASP A 270 4.74 13.81 -1.92
N ILE A 271 6.03 13.52 -1.80
CA ILE A 271 6.58 12.57 -0.79
C ILE A 271 6.20 13.02 0.63
N PHE A 272 6.28 14.32 0.92
CA PHE A 272 5.87 14.86 2.21
C PHE A 272 4.38 14.75 2.43
N HIS A 273 3.55 14.94 1.42
CA HIS A 273 2.11 14.82 1.57
C HIS A 273 1.68 13.35 1.75
N SER A 274 2.29 12.41 1.02
CA SER A 274 2.04 10.96 1.19
C SER A 274 2.41 10.47 2.61
N ILE A 275 3.40 11.09 3.27
CA ILE A 275 3.88 10.70 4.62
C ILE A 275 3.26 11.56 5.76
N LEU A 276 3.10 12.87 5.56
CA LEU A 276 2.69 13.85 6.58
C LEU A 276 1.27 14.39 6.38
N GLY A 277 0.79 14.50 5.14
CA GLY A 277 -0.60 14.87 4.83
C GLY A 277 -1.60 13.84 5.36
N GLU A 278 -1.17 12.57 5.43
CA GLU A 278 -1.84 11.51 6.17
C GLU A 278 -2.17 11.97 7.61
N ALA A 279 -1.24 12.64 8.31
CA ALA A 279 -1.43 13.04 9.71
C ALA A 279 -2.44 14.19 9.94
N ASP A 280 -2.53 15.16 9.02
CA ASP A 280 -3.45 16.31 9.15
C ASP A 280 -4.90 15.92 8.83
N ASP A 281 -5.11 15.09 7.80
CA ASP A 281 -6.41 14.48 7.50
C ASP A 281 -6.90 13.57 8.65
N MET A 282 -5.97 12.91 9.33
CA MET A 282 -6.27 11.93 10.39
C MET A 282 -6.80 12.62 11.64
N ALA A 283 -6.26 13.79 11.97
CA ALA A 283 -6.66 14.57 13.14
C ALA A 283 -8.12 15.06 13.04
N ILE A 284 -8.63 15.25 11.82
CA ILE A 284 -10.01 15.70 11.57
C ILE A 284 -11.03 14.56 11.71
N LEU A 285 -10.68 13.34 11.30
CA LEU A 285 -11.63 12.21 11.21
C LEU A 285 -11.47 11.09 12.28
N GLN A 286 -10.55 11.24 13.24
CA GLN A 286 -10.16 10.14 14.17
C GLN A 286 -9.74 8.87 13.43
N CYS A 287 -9.14 9.01 12.24
CA CYS A 287 -8.66 7.90 11.43
C CYS A 287 -7.29 7.42 11.94
N LYS A 288 -7.06 6.11 11.88
CA LYS A 288 -5.82 5.43 12.33
C LYS A 288 -4.72 5.62 11.26
N GLY A 289 -3.89 6.66 11.34
CA GLY A 289 -2.78 6.88 10.40
C GLY A 289 -1.51 6.10 10.76
N SER A 290 -0.82 5.52 9.79
CA SER A 290 0.28 4.56 9.99
C SER A 290 1.47 5.12 10.79
N LEU A 291 1.90 6.36 10.55
CA LEU A 291 3.05 6.98 11.24
C LEU A 291 2.71 7.57 12.61
N GLN A 292 1.53 8.17 12.78
CA GLN A 292 1.05 8.63 14.09
C GLN A 292 0.65 7.46 14.99
N ASN A 293 0.05 6.40 14.42
CA ASN A 293 -0.16 5.13 15.10
C ASN A 293 1.16 4.54 15.54
N LEU A 294 2.17 4.55 14.67
CA LEU A 294 3.52 4.09 15.04
C LEU A 294 4.04 4.85 16.25
N GLU A 295 3.98 6.18 16.27
CA GLU A 295 4.41 6.97 17.42
C GLU A 295 3.61 6.65 18.69
N ASN A 296 2.28 6.54 18.59
CA ASN A 296 1.42 6.22 19.72
C ASN A 296 1.70 4.81 20.29
N GLU A 297 1.87 3.81 19.42
CA GLU A 297 2.18 2.42 19.78
C GLU A 297 3.59 2.29 20.35
N LEU A 298 4.57 3.05 19.83
CA LEU A 298 5.93 3.08 20.38
C LEU A 298 6.00 3.81 21.73
N ASN A 299 5.11 4.78 21.97
CA ASN A 299 4.98 5.53 23.23
C ASN A 299 4.17 4.81 24.32
N LEU A 300 3.79 3.53 24.14
CA LEU A 300 3.08 2.74 25.15
C LEU A 300 3.94 2.50 26.40
N GLY A 301 4.00 3.46 27.30
CA GLY A 301 4.52 3.30 28.66
C GLY A 301 3.52 2.55 29.53
N GLU A 302 3.97 1.42 30.12
CA GLU A 302 3.69 0.99 31.51
C GLU A 302 4.22 -0.44 31.78
N ILE A 303 4.27 -1.32 30.78
CA ILE A 303 4.66 -2.73 30.96
C ILE A 303 6.07 -3.00 30.39
N ALA A 304 6.93 -3.62 31.20
CA ALA A 304 8.27 -4.03 30.81
C ALA A 304 8.26 -5.22 29.83
N PHE A 305 9.18 -5.25 28.86
CA PHE A 305 9.32 -6.34 27.88
C PHE A 305 9.35 -7.72 28.55
N GLN A 306 10.11 -7.86 29.64
CA GLN A 306 10.24 -9.12 30.38
C GLN A 306 8.88 -9.63 30.92
N HIS A 307 8.00 -8.73 31.36
CA HIS A 307 6.67 -9.11 31.84
C HIS A 307 5.78 -9.65 30.72
N ILE A 308 5.76 -8.98 29.56
CA ILE A 308 5.00 -9.43 28.37
C ILE A 308 5.56 -10.76 27.86
N PHE A 309 6.89 -10.87 27.80
CA PHE A 309 7.59 -12.09 27.40
C PHE A 309 7.23 -13.29 28.27
N ASP A 310 7.21 -13.12 29.60
CA ASP A 310 6.89 -14.20 30.53
C ASP A 310 5.41 -14.61 30.45
N LEU A 311 4.50 -13.65 30.24
CA LEU A 311 3.07 -13.93 30.00
C LEU A 311 2.87 -14.75 28.72
N LEU A 312 3.51 -14.36 27.61
CA LEU A 312 3.46 -15.09 26.34
C LEU A 312 4.05 -16.49 26.49
N LYS A 313 5.22 -16.61 27.13
CA LYS A 313 5.89 -17.88 27.37
C LYS A 313 4.99 -18.82 28.18
N ALA A 314 4.37 -18.34 29.24
CA ALA A 314 3.47 -19.12 30.08
C ALA A 314 2.20 -19.57 29.32
N ALA A 315 1.60 -18.69 28.53
CA ALA A 315 0.44 -19.02 27.70
C ALA A 315 0.78 -20.09 26.64
N ILE A 316 1.85 -19.90 25.88
CA ILE A 316 2.29 -20.85 24.84
C ILE A 316 2.62 -22.21 25.47
N GLN A 317 3.30 -22.23 26.63
CA GLN A 317 3.61 -23.47 27.35
C GLN A 317 2.37 -24.21 27.88
N ALA A 318 1.40 -23.48 28.44
CA ALA A 318 0.15 -24.08 28.93
C ALA A 318 -0.61 -24.77 27.80
N ILE A 319 -0.63 -24.12 26.63
CA ILE A 319 -1.27 -24.62 25.42
C ILE A 319 -0.48 -25.79 24.80
N SER A 320 0.84 -25.70 24.75
CA SER A 320 1.72 -26.77 24.21
C SER A 320 1.58 -28.07 24.98
N LYS A 321 1.45 -27.97 26.31
CA LYS A 321 1.16 -29.10 27.21
C LYS A 321 -0.20 -29.72 26.89
N LEU A 322 -1.21 -28.90 26.62
CA LEU A 322 -2.55 -29.38 26.22
C LEU A 322 -2.53 -30.09 24.86
N ALA A 323 -1.66 -29.66 23.95
CA ALA A 323 -1.49 -30.24 22.62
C ALA A 323 -0.53 -31.45 22.57
N SER A 324 0.01 -31.90 23.71
CA SER A 324 0.98 -33.01 23.81
C SER A 324 2.24 -32.84 22.94
N LYS A 325 2.67 -31.59 22.66
CA LYS A 325 3.90 -31.29 21.92
C LYS A 325 5.01 -30.91 22.91
N THR A 326 6.07 -31.72 22.97
CA THR A 326 7.23 -31.51 23.85
C THR A 326 8.28 -30.55 23.28
N ASN A 327 8.16 -30.15 22.01
CA ASN A 327 9.10 -29.25 21.34
C ASN A 327 8.34 -28.28 20.42
N ASP A 328 7.76 -27.24 21.01
CA ASP A 328 6.96 -26.26 20.26
C ASP A 328 7.87 -25.24 19.54
N PRO A 329 7.84 -25.16 18.20
CA PRO A 329 8.67 -24.23 17.43
C PRO A 329 8.43 -22.75 17.79
N ILE A 330 7.21 -22.38 18.16
CA ILE A 330 6.85 -21.00 18.54
C ILE A 330 7.55 -20.62 19.85
N LEU A 331 7.67 -21.57 20.79
CA LEU A 331 8.38 -21.35 22.05
C LEU A 331 9.88 -21.10 21.83
N GLN A 332 10.51 -21.87 20.94
CA GLN A 332 11.93 -21.67 20.58
C GLN A 332 12.17 -20.33 19.88
N GLN A 333 11.23 -19.93 19.02
CA GLN A 333 11.27 -18.61 18.35
C GLN A 333 11.12 -17.47 19.36
N LEU A 334 10.19 -17.58 20.31
CA LEU A 334 10.04 -16.62 21.40
C LEU A 334 11.35 -16.50 22.20
N GLU A 335 11.97 -17.62 22.59
CA GLU A 335 13.26 -17.59 23.31
C GLU A 335 14.37 -16.91 22.51
N THR A 336 14.42 -17.12 21.19
CA THR A 336 15.37 -16.44 20.30
C THR A 336 15.18 -14.92 20.30
N VAL A 337 13.94 -14.45 20.20
CA VAL A 337 13.59 -13.02 20.29
C VAL A 337 14.02 -12.43 21.63
N GLY A 338 13.82 -13.17 22.73
CA GLY A 338 14.24 -12.74 24.06
C GLY A 338 15.76 -12.55 24.19
N VAL A 339 16.55 -13.43 23.57
CA VAL A 339 18.02 -13.30 23.52
C VAL A 339 18.45 -12.09 22.70
N LEU A 340 17.83 -11.88 21.53
CA LEU A 340 18.13 -10.74 20.66
C LEU A 340 17.81 -9.41 21.35
N PHE A 341 16.68 -9.32 22.06
CA PHE A 341 16.29 -8.11 22.76
C PHE A 341 17.29 -7.74 23.86
N LYS A 342 17.71 -8.70 24.70
CA LYS A 342 18.70 -8.46 25.76
C LYS A 342 20.03 -7.96 25.20
N LYS A 343 20.49 -8.55 24.11
CA LYS A 343 21.71 -8.12 23.43
C LYS A 343 21.61 -6.66 22.96
N ALA A 344 20.50 -6.28 22.34
CA ALA A 344 20.28 -4.91 21.88
C ALA A 344 20.17 -3.90 23.03
N GLU A 345 19.58 -4.31 24.16
CA GLU A 345 19.46 -3.48 25.36
C GLU A 345 20.84 -3.23 26.00
N GLU A 346 21.69 -4.25 26.07
CA GLU A 346 23.08 -4.16 26.54
C GLU A 346 23.93 -3.23 25.64
N GLU A 347 23.78 -3.34 24.32
CA GLU A 347 24.47 -2.49 23.35
C GLU A 347 24.06 -1.01 23.47
N LYS A 348 22.75 -0.73 23.64
CA LYS A 348 22.23 0.64 23.85
C LYS A 348 22.73 1.27 25.15
N GLN A 349 22.94 0.46 26.20
CA GLN A 349 23.49 0.92 27.48
C GLN A 349 25.01 1.15 27.44
N SER A 350 25.75 0.40 26.61
CA SER A 350 27.21 0.56 26.50
C SER A 350 27.64 1.67 25.53
N SER A 351 26.79 2.05 24.58
CA SER A 351 27.10 3.10 23.59
C SER A 351 26.81 4.51 24.14
N THR A 352 27.84 5.26 24.51
CA THR A 352 27.77 6.73 24.77
C THR A 352 27.81 7.58 23.50
N ALA A 353 27.86 6.94 22.33
CA ALA A 353 27.79 7.59 21.02
C ALA A 353 26.70 6.91 20.20
N ALA A 354 25.90 7.72 19.49
CA ALA A 354 24.91 7.27 18.54
C ALA A 354 25.54 6.37 17.47
N SER A 355 25.62 5.07 17.72
CA SER A 355 25.94 4.10 16.68
C SER A 355 24.71 4.01 15.78
N SER A 356 24.85 4.58 14.59
CA SER A 356 24.00 4.24 13.46
C SER A 356 23.99 2.72 13.33
N LEU A 357 22.86 2.08 13.62
CA LEU A 357 22.63 0.70 13.20
C LEU A 357 22.98 0.63 11.72
N ASP A 358 23.83 -0.33 11.33
CA ASP A 358 24.08 -0.61 9.92
C ASP A 358 22.71 -0.90 9.29
N ALA A 359 22.35 -0.11 8.28
CA ALA A 359 21.08 -0.21 7.58
C ALA A 359 20.75 -1.64 7.15
N ASN A 360 21.78 -2.43 6.82
CA ASN A 360 21.66 -3.83 6.43
C ASN A 360 21.32 -4.77 7.60
N GLN A 361 21.62 -4.38 8.84
CA GLN A 361 21.34 -5.14 10.05
C GLN A 361 19.93 -4.87 10.59
N LEU A 362 19.37 -3.68 10.35
CA LEU A 362 18.07 -3.29 10.91
C LEU A 362 16.94 -4.29 10.57
N TRP A 363 16.81 -4.69 9.30
CA TRP A 363 15.83 -5.71 8.91
C TRP A 363 16.12 -7.06 9.56
N GLN A 364 17.38 -7.49 9.60
CA GLN A 364 17.77 -8.75 10.23
C GLN A 364 17.43 -8.78 11.72
N THR A 365 17.38 -7.61 12.36
CA THR A 365 16.99 -7.50 13.75
C THR A 365 15.47 -7.52 13.95
N ILE A 366 14.67 -6.91 13.06
CA ILE A 366 13.20 -6.84 13.23
C ILE A 366 12.43 -8.00 12.56
N GLU A 367 12.98 -8.66 11.54
CA GLU A 367 12.35 -9.82 10.88
C GLU A 367 11.95 -10.94 11.87
N PRO A 368 12.78 -11.32 12.87
CA PRO A 368 12.44 -12.38 13.82
C PRO A 368 11.21 -12.12 14.67
N ILE A 369 11.01 -10.89 15.14
CA ILE A 369 9.85 -10.55 15.97
C ILE A 369 8.56 -10.55 15.14
N PHE A 370 8.62 -10.08 13.90
CA PHE A 370 7.47 -10.13 12.98
C PHE A 370 7.11 -11.56 12.58
N TYR A 371 8.10 -12.40 12.31
CA TYR A 371 7.86 -13.81 12.00
C TYR A 371 7.16 -14.53 13.17
N LEU A 372 7.66 -14.34 14.40
CA LEU A 372 7.03 -14.89 15.60
C LEU A 372 5.59 -14.39 15.77
N HIS A 373 5.38 -13.08 15.61
CA HIS A 373 4.08 -12.45 15.73
C HIS A 373 3.07 -13.08 14.75
N ASP A 374 3.40 -13.09 13.46
CA ASP A 374 2.49 -13.56 12.41
C ASP A 374 2.15 -15.03 12.59
N ARG A 375 3.10 -15.82 13.10
CA ARG A 375 2.89 -17.22 13.48
C ARG A 375 1.84 -17.37 14.58
N ILE A 376 1.96 -16.58 15.65
CA ILE A 376 1.01 -16.62 16.77
C ILE A 376 -0.37 -16.15 16.30
N LYS A 377 -0.47 -15.10 15.50
CA LYS A 377 -1.75 -14.62 14.96
C LYS A 377 -2.43 -15.64 14.05
N LYS A 378 -1.70 -16.21 13.09
CA LYS A 378 -2.22 -17.28 12.21
C LYS A 378 -2.71 -18.47 13.05
N TRP A 379 -1.95 -18.85 14.08
CA TRP A 379 -2.31 -19.93 15.00
C TRP A 379 -3.57 -19.64 15.84
N ILE A 380 -3.79 -18.39 16.27
CA ILE A 380 -5.01 -17.95 16.95
C ILE A 380 -6.20 -18.02 15.99
N GLN A 381 -6.06 -17.45 14.79
CA GLN A 381 -7.14 -17.36 13.79
C GLN A 381 -7.67 -18.75 13.44
N GLU A 382 -6.80 -19.73 13.24
CA GLU A 382 -7.15 -21.13 12.96
C GLU A 382 -8.04 -21.81 14.01
N ARG A 383 -8.10 -21.25 15.22
CA ARG A 383 -8.91 -21.78 16.33
C ARG A 383 -10.18 -20.97 16.58
N THR A 384 -10.34 -19.82 15.92
CA THR A 384 -11.45 -18.87 16.15
C THR A 384 -12.39 -18.75 14.94
N GLU A 385 -12.15 -19.46 13.83
CA GLU A 385 -12.94 -19.48 12.57
C GLU A 385 -14.40 -20.02 12.70
N GLN A 386 -15.14 -19.71 13.76
CA GLN A 386 -16.59 -19.97 13.85
C GLN A 386 -17.48 -18.76 13.57
N HIS A 387 -16.94 -17.54 13.45
CA HIS A 387 -17.75 -16.37 13.11
C HIS A 387 -17.08 -15.46 12.09
N ASP A 388 -17.89 -14.94 11.16
CA ASP A 388 -17.59 -14.03 10.06
C ASP A 388 -17.16 -12.62 10.55
N ALA A 389 -16.50 -12.54 11.71
CA ALA A 389 -15.93 -11.33 12.26
C ALA A 389 -14.62 -11.01 11.54
N ASP A 390 -14.36 -9.73 11.33
CA ASP A 390 -13.08 -9.25 10.83
C ASP A 390 -11.93 -9.85 11.67
N PRO A 391 -10.98 -10.60 11.09
CA PRO A 391 -9.92 -11.32 11.83
C PRO A 391 -9.02 -10.43 12.70
N LEU A 392 -9.19 -9.10 12.62
CA LEU A 392 -8.48 -8.08 13.39
C LEU A 392 -9.43 -7.12 14.14
N SER A 393 -10.73 -7.41 14.24
CA SER A 393 -11.59 -6.61 15.13
C SER A 393 -11.06 -6.68 16.56
N GLU A 394 -11.02 -5.56 17.28
CA GLU A 394 -10.55 -5.51 18.68
C GLU A 394 -11.30 -6.52 19.57
N GLU A 395 -12.55 -6.85 19.21
CA GLU A 395 -13.41 -7.85 19.86
C GLU A 395 -12.96 -9.30 19.64
N SER A 396 -12.28 -9.61 18.53
CA SER A 396 -11.80 -10.98 18.21
C SER A 396 -10.41 -11.29 18.77
N SER A 397 -9.67 -10.25 19.19
CA SER A 397 -8.30 -10.41 19.71
C SER A 397 -8.30 -11.11 21.08
N THR A 398 -7.86 -12.37 21.09
CA THR A 398 -7.58 -13.08 22.35
C THR A 398 -6.51 -12.30 23.16
N GLN A 399 -6.49 -12.46 24.49
CA GLN A 399 -5.44 -11.86 25.32
C GLN A 399 -4.02 -12.21 24.83
N LEU A 400 -3.85 -13.42 24.29
CA LEU A 400 -2.61 -13.86 23.65
C LEU A 400 -2.23 -12.98 22.44
N GLY A 401 -3.21 -12.64 21.59
CA GLY A 401 -3.02 -11.73 20.47
C GLY A 401 -2.55 -10.34 20.93
N LYS A 402 -3.20 -9.77 21.95
CA LYS A 402 -2.85 -8.44 22.49
C LYS A 402 -1.44 -8.40 23.08
N TYR A 403 -1.05 -9.43 23.84
CA TYR A 403 0.32 -9.50 24.36
C TYR A 403 1.37 -9.66 23.25
N THR A 404 1.02 -10.34 22.16
CA THR A 404 1.92 -10.51 21.02
C THR A 404 2.16 -9.17 20.32
N ASP A 405 1.10 -8.38 20.11
CA ASP A 405 1.21 -7.02 19.53
C ASP A 405 2.11 -6.12 20.41
N GLN A 406 1.86 -6.11 21.72
CA GLN A 406 2.66 -5.34 22.68
C GLN A 406 4.15 -5.75 22.69
N LEU A 407 4.45 -7.04 22.54
CA LEU A 407 5.82 -7.54 22.45
C LEU A 407 6.53 -6.97 21.21
N VAL A 408 5.84 -6.95 20.06
CA VAL A 408 6.37 -6.38 18.81
C VAL A 408 6.68 -4.90 18.98
N PHE A 409 5.72 -4.10 19.48
CA PHE A 409 5.92 -2.67 19.66
C PHE A 409 7.06 -2.34 20.62
N LYS A 410 7.20 -3.10 21.71
CA LYS A 410 8.32 -2.93 22.63
C LYS A 410 9.66 -3.28 22.00
N TYR A 411 9.72 -4.36 21.24
CA TYR A 411 10.92 -4.71 20.48
C TYR A 411 11.29 -3.61 19.49
N LEU A 412 10.32 -3.15 18.69
CA LEU A 412 10.52 -2.08 17.70
C LEU A 412 10.99 -0.78 18.35
N SER A 413 10.38 -0.35 19.47
CA SER A 413 10.77 0.89 20.18
C SER A 413 12.25 0.94 20.57
N LEU A 414 12.86 -0.21 20.86
CA LEU A 414 14.29 -0.26 21.16
C LEU A 414 15.14 -0.13 19.89
N MET A 415 14.73 -0.80 18.81
CA MET A 415 15.54 -0.99 17.60
C MET A 415 15.44 0.15 16.58
N ILE A 416 14.29 0.84 16.49
CA ILE A 416 14.00 1.75 15.36
C ILE A 416 13.94 3.22 15.74
N GLU A 417 13.99 3.55 17.03
CA GLU A 417 13.86 4.93 17.54
C GLU A 417 14.83 5.90 16.86
N SER A 418 16.10 5.49 16.74
CA SER A 418 17.14 6.28 16.07
C SER A 418 16.88 6.44 14.56
N SER A 419 16.35 5.42 13.90
CA SER A 419 16.04 5.41 12.47
C SER A 419 14.84 6.31 12.15
N ILE A 420 13.80 6.27 13.00
CA ILE A 420 12.66 7.19 12.90
C ILE A 420 13.11 8.63 13.09
N MET A 421 13.99 8.90 14.06
CA MET A 421 14.51 10.25 14.28
C MET A 421 15.36 10.74 13.11
N GLN A 422 16.16 9.88 12.48
CA GLN A 422 16.89 10.20 11.25
C GLN A 422 15.94 10.53 10.10
N LEU A 423 14.90 9.70 9.88
CA LEU A 423 13.88 9.98 8.87
C LEU A 423 13.19 11.33 9.15
N ARG A 424 12.80 11.62 10.39
CA ARG A 424 12.20 12.92 10.76
C ARG A 424 13.12 14.10 10.47
N ASN A 425 14.41 13.98 10.76
CA ASN A 425 15.38 15.03 10.49
C ASN A 425 15.60 15.24 8.98
N ALA A 426 15.69 14.14 8.21
CA ALA A 426 15.76 14.17 6.76
C ALA A 426 14.52 14.85 6.16
N LEU A 427 13.34 14.45 6.62
CA LEU A 427 12.06 15.05 6.24
C LEU A 427 12.03 16.54 6.58
N LYS A 428 12.43 16.93 7.78
CA LYS A 428 12.47 18.35 8.16
C LYS A 428 13.43 19.16 7.29
N ALA A 429 14.61 18.62 6.98
CA ALA A 429 15.61 19.29 6.15
C ALA A 429 15.16 19.42 4.68
N ALA A 430 14.46 18.43 4.13
CA ALA A 430 13.93 18.51 2.78
C ALA A 430 12.69 19.44 2.68
N LYS A 431 11.88 19.59 3.74
CA LYS A 431 10.82 20.62 3.82
C LYS A 431 11.37 22.05 3.67
N GLU A 432 12.57 22.33 4.18
CA GLU A 432 13.19 23.65 4.02
C GLU A 432 13.69 23.92 2.58
N ARG A 433 13.96 22.86 1.79
CA ARG A 433 14.37 22.96 0.38
C ARG A 433 13.17 23.13 -0.57
N VAL A 434 12.03 22.57 -0.15
CA VAL A 434 10.75 22.55 -0.86
C VAL A 434 10.24 23.95 -1.20
N ASP A 435 10.25 24.90 -0.26
CA ASP A 435 9.72 26.26 -0.51
C ASP A 435 10.51 26.96 -1.62
N ALA A 436 11.82 26.67 -1.72
CA ALA A 436 12.70 27.21 -2.74
C ALA A 436 12.56 26.54 -4.11
N GLU A 437 12.07 25.30 -4.16
CA GLU A 437 11.80 24.56 -5.40
C GLU A 437 10.37 24.78 -5.92
N ALA A 438 9.37 24.82 -5.04
CA ALA A 438 8.00 25.18 -5.37
C ALA A 438 7.93 26.57 -6.03
N ALA A 439 8.72 27.53 -5.52
CA ALA A 439 8.87 28.86 -6.12
C ALA A 439 9.52 28.86 -7.52
N LYS A 440 10.18 27.78 -7.93
CA LYS A 440 10.78 27.60 -9.26
C LYS A 440 9.95 26.69 -10.18
N SER A 441 8.90 26.07 -9.65
CA SER A 441 8.07 25.15 -10.43
C SER A 441 7.27 25.92 -11.50
N THR A 442 7.20 25.34 -12.70
CA THR A 442 6.45 25.90 -13.84
C THR A 442 4.97 25.50 -13.80
N SER A 443 4.54 24.76 -12.77
CA SER A 443 3.16 24.27 -12.64
C SER A 443 2.13 25.39 -12.60
N ALA A 444 2.52 26.57 -12.09
CA ALA A 444 1.66 27.75 -12.08
C ALA A 444 1.26 28.27 -13.49
N GLU A 445 1.95 27.84 -14.55
CA GLU A 445 1.65 28.21 -15.95
C GLU A 445 0.24 27.80 -16.38
N VAL A 446 -0.34 26.76 -15.78
CA VAL A 446 -1.72 26.34 -16.08
C VAL A 446 -2.77 27.38 -15.68
N TYR A 447 -2.42 28.29 -14.74
CA TYR A 447 -3.28 29.40 -14.31
C TYR A 447 -3.09 30.66 -15.15
N LEU A 448 -2.13 30.68 -16.08
CA LEU A 448 -1.90 31.81 -16.97
C LEU A 448 -2.71 31.65 -18.27
N ASP A 449 -2.83 32.73 -19.03
CA ASP A 449 -3.43 32.69 -20.36
C ASP A 449 -2.36 32.19 -21.33
N GLY A 450 -2.42 30.89 -21.67
CA GLY A 450 -1.40 30.23 -22.46
C GLY A 450 -1.70 28.76 -22.73
N ASP A 451 -0.66 28.02 -23.10
CA ASP A 451 -0.70 26.60 -23.45
C ASP A 451 -0.17 25.67 -22.33
N GLY A 452 0.00 26.20 -21.11
CA GLY A 452 0.42 25.45 -19.93
C GLY A 452 -0.39 24.17 -19.76
N SER A 453 0.29 23.05 -19.51
CA SER A 453 -0.32 21.71 -19.51
C SER A 453 0.27 20.74 -18.50
N ASP A 454 1.06 21.26 -17.56
CA ASP A 454 1.79 20.48 -16.58
C ASP A 454 1.42 21.00 -15.18
N PRO A 455 0.18 20.75 -14.71
CA PRO A 455 -0.26 21.18 -13.38
C PRO A 455 0.58 20.50 -12.29
N SER A 456 0.54 21.03 -11.07
CA SER A 456 1.14 20.37 -9.90
C SER A 456 0.31 19.14 -9.51
N HIS A 457 0.96 18.08 -9.01
CA HIS A 457 0.26 16.92 -8.43
C HIS A 457 -0.71 17.33 -7.32
N SER A 458 -0.24 18.11 -6.34
CA SER A 458 -1.06 18.66 -5.25
C SER A 458 -2.22 19.57 -5.64
N ASP A 459 -2.27 20.08 -6.88
CA ASP A 459 -3.40 20.91 -7.34
C ASP A 459 -4.47 20.06 -8.03
N ILE A 460 -4.06 19.06 -8.79
CA ILE A 460 -4.97 18.25 -9.61
C ILE A 460 -5.53 17.03 -8.87
N SER A 461 -4.91 16.61 -7.77
CA SER A 461 -5.29 15.45 -6.96
C SER A 461 -6.72 15.58 -6.39
N LYS A 462 -7.54 14.51 -6.47
CA LYS A 462 -8.92 14.43 -5.92
C LYS A 462 -8.98 13.58 -4.66
N ASP A 463 -7.90 13.61 -3.94
CA ASP A 463 -7.55 12.44 -3.15
C ASP A 463 -7.85 12.61 -1.68
N HIS A 464 -7.93 13.87 -1.28
CA HIS A 464 -8.45 14.28 0.00
C HIS A 464 -9.96 14.29 -0.03
N PHE A 465 -10.56 13.81 1.05
CA PHE A 465 -12.01 13.91 1.23
C PHE A 465 -12.50 15.37 1.30
N SER A 466 -11.60 16.32 1.58
CA SER A 466 -11.89 17.75 1.52
C SER A 466 -12.14 18.20 0.07
N ASN A 467 -11.50 17.59 -0.93
CA ASN A 467 -11.70 17.95 -2.32
C ASN A 467 -13.12 17.58 -2.78
N VAL A 468 -13.84 18.56 -3.34
CA VAL A 468 -15.23 18.38 -3.81
C VAL A 468 -15.39 17.28 -4.87
N LEU A 469 -14.32 16.95 -5.60
CA LEU A 469 -14.30 15.89 -6.62
C LEU A 469 -13.80 14.53 -6.09
N ASN A 470 -13.53 14.38 -4.79
CA ASN A 470 -13.14 13.08 -4.21
C ASN A 470 -14.20 12.01 -4.41
N GLN A 471 -15.47 12.32 -4.12
CA GLN A 471 -16.57 11.37 -4.26
C GLN A 471 -16.74 10.87 -5.71
N PRO A 472 -16.83 11.71 -6.75
CA PRO A 472 -16.96 11.21 -8.12
C PRO A 472 -15.71 10.47 -8.59
N ALA A 473 -14.50 10.89 -8.20
CA ALA A 473 -13.27 10.17 -8.52
C ALA A 473 -13.27 8.76 -7.90
N GLY A 474 -13.57 8.64 -6.60
CA GLY A 474 -13.66 7.35 -5.91
C GLY A 474 -14.76 6.43 -6.45
N LEU A 475 -15.90 6.99 -6.88
CA LEU A 475 -16.94 6.22 -7.57
C LEU A 475 -16.42 5.66 -8.90
N VAL A 476 -15.72 6.47 -9.71
CA VAL A 476 -15.08 6.00 -10.96
C VAL A 476 -14.05 4.92 -10.67
N SER A 477 -13.17 5.12 -9.68
CA SER A 477 -12.20 4.11 -9.24
C SER A 477 -12.86 2.80 -8.81
N SER A 478 -13.99 2.86 -8.09
CA SER A 478 -14.73 1.65 -7.72
C SER A 478 -15.32 0.90 -8.94
N VAL A 479 -15.66 1.61 -10.02
CA VAL A 479 -16.09 1.00 -11.29
C VAL A 479 -14.91 0.31 -11.98
N THR A 480 -13.76 0.99 -12.09
CA THR A 480 -12.57 0.45 -12.75
C THR A 480 -12.04 -0.77 -12.01
N THR A 481 -11.93 -0.69 -10.68
CA THR A 481 -11.48 -1.79 -9.81
C THR A 481 -12.40 -3.01 -9.90
N ASN A 482 -13.71 -2.78 -9.87
CA ASN A 482 -14.68 -3.85 -10.02
C ASN A 482 -14.57 -4.51 -11.41
N TRP A 483 -14.58 -3.71 -12.48
CA TRP A 483 -14.52 -4.22 -13.85
C TRP A 483 -13.23 -5.00 -14.13
N THR A 484 -12.07 -4.42 -13.81
CA THR A 484 -10.75 -5.01 -14.02
C THR A 484 -10.64 -6.35 -13.30
N THR A 485 -11.02 -6.40 -12.03
CA THR A 485 -11.00 -7.65 -11.25
C THR A 485 -11.88 -8.72 -11.89
N GLN A 486 -13.09 -8.38 -12.33
CA GLN A 486 -13.96 -9.36 -13.00
C GLN A 486 -13.33 -9.91 -14.28
N GLN A 487 -12.64 -9.07 -15.06
CA GLN A 487 -11.97 -9.52 -16.28
C GLN A 487 -10.80 -10.45 -15.98
N VAL A 488 -9.98 -10.11 -14.98
CA VAL A 488 -8.86 -10.93 -14.51
C VAL A 488 -9.34 -12.27 -13.95
N VAL A 489 -10.34 -12.30 -13.08
CA VAL A 489 -10.89 -13.55 -12.51
C VAL A 489 -11.40 -14.48 -13.60
N LYS A 490 -12.07 -13.95 -14.62
CA LYS A 490 -12.50 -14.75 -15.78
C LYS A 490 -11.31 -15.33 -16.57
N CYS A 491 -10.18 -14.63 -16.63
CA CYS A 491 -8.95 -15.17 -17.22
C CYS A 491 -8.27 -16.23 -16.33
N TRP A 492 -8.42 -16.14 -15.02
CA TRP A 492 -7.98 -17.20 -14.09
C TRP A 492 -8.86 -18.46 -14.22
N ASP A 493 -10.18 -18.29 -14.37
CA ASP A 493 -11.12 -19.40 -14.53
C ASP A 493 -11.01 -20.09 -15.89
N ASP A 494 -10.69 -19.35 -16.95
CA ASP A 494 -10.55 -19.86 -18.31
C ASP A 494 -9.11 -19.67 -18.86
N PRO A 495 -8.28 -20.72 -18.87
CA PRO A 495 -6.91 -20.64 -19.37
C PRO A 495 -6.84 -20.44 -20.89
N PHE A 496 -7.93 -20.66 -21.63
CA PHE A 496 -7.98 -20.43 -23.08
C PHE A 496 -8.39 -19.01 -23.44
N ARG A 497 -8.85 -18.21 -22.47
CA ARG A 497 -9.20 -16.82 -22.70
C ARG A 497 -7.95 -16.02 -23.08
N ASN A 498 -8.04 -15.24 -24.14
CA ASN A 498 -6.93 -14.41 -24.59
C ASN A 498 -6.65 -13.30 -23.56
N GLU A 499 -5.48 -13.35 -22.94
CA GLU A 499 -5.04 -12.39 -21.92
C GLU A 499 -4.76 -11.01 -22.51
N GLU A 500 -4.09 -10.93 -23.67
CA GLU A 500 -3.76 -9.68 -24.36
C GLU A 500 -5.02 -8.90 -24.75
N GLU A 501 -6.02 -9.58 -25.29
CA GLU A 501 -7.29 -8.96 -25.63
C GLU A 501 -8.04 -8.49 -24.37
N THR A 502 -7.92 -9.22 -23.27
CA THR A 502 -8.54 -8.85 -22.00
C THR A 502 -7.87 -7.61 -21.41
N ILE A 503 -6.54 -7.56 -21.39
CA ILE A 503 -5.76 -6.40 -20.95
C ILE A 503 -6.06 -5.19 -21.85
N ARG A 504 -6.10 -5.38 -23.18
CA ARG A 504 -6.45 -4.32 -24.13
C ARG A 504 -7.84 -3.74 -23.86
N GLN A 505 -8.81 -4.57 -23.44
CA GLN A 505 -10.15 -4.09 -23.04
C GLN A 505 -10.11 -3.32 -21.71
N ILE A 506 -9.32 -3.77 -20.73
CA ILE A 506 -9.11 -3.08 -19.45
C ILE A 506 -8.48 -1.70 -19.71
N LEU A 507 -7.43 -1.61 -20.52
CA LEU A 507 -6.73 -0.36 -20.84
C LEU A 507 -7.62 0.70 -21.51
N THR A 508 -8.82 0.35 -21.99
CA THR A 508 -9.79 1.36 -22.46
C THR A 508 -10.29 2.30 -21.35
N ILE A 509 -9.98 1.99 -20.07
CA ILE A 509 -10.13 2.88 -18.91
C ILE A 509 -9.36 4.19 -19.10
N MET A 510 -8.11 4.14 -19.60
CA MET A 510 -7.32 5.34 -19.86
C MET A 510 -7.78 5.97 -21.17
N HIS A 511 -8.68 6.96 -21.06
CA HIS A 511 -9.27 7.61 -22.22
C HIS A 511 -9.75 9.02 -21.91
N HIS A 512 -9.74 9.86 -22.94
CA HIS A 512 -10.42 11.15 -22.88
C HIS A 512 -11.93 10.96 -23.16
N PRO A 513 -12.86 11.49 -22.32
CA PRO A 513 -14.32 11.36 -22.51
C PRO A 513 -14.86 11.80 -23.90
N ALA A 514 -14.13 12.69 -24.57
CA ALA A 514 -14.45 13.29 -25.85
C ALA A 514 -14.09 12.45 -27.09
N PHE A 515 -13.16 11.50 -26.95
CA PHE A 515 -12.42 10.87 -28.06
C PHE A 515 -13.01 9.55 -28.59
N PRO A 516 -13.65 8.69 -27.77
CA PRO A 516 -14.28 7.48 -28.27
C PRO A 516 -15.48 7.78 -29.17
N ARG A 517 -15.48 7.24 -30.41
CA ARG A 517 -16.66 7.27 -31.30
C ARG A 517 -17.80 6.42 -30.74
N HIS A 518 -17.46 5.25 -30.22
CA HIS A 518 -18.36 4.34 -29.52
C HIS A 518 -17.69 3.98 -28.20
N LYS A 519 -18.24 4.49 -27.09
CA LYS A 519 -17.74 4.18 -25.76
C LYS A 519 -17.88 2.68 -25.47
N THR A 520 -16.82 2.04 -24.97
CA THR A 520 -16.89 0.67 -24.44
C THR A 520 -17.79 0.63 -23.20
N PRO A 521 -18.26 -0.55 -22.74
CA PRO A 521 -19.07 -0.63 -21.52
C PRO A 521 -18.41 0.05 -20.33
N ILE A 522 -17.11 -0.21 -20.08
CA ILE A 522 -16.37 0.42 -18.98
C ILE A 522 -16.30 1.94 -19.11
N GLN A 523 -16.02 2.47 -20.30
CA GLN A 523 -16.00 3.92 -20.54
C GLN A 523 -17.37 4.57 -20.30
N LYS A 524 -18.47 3.86 -20.62
CA LYS A 524 -19.82 4.33 -20.29
C LYS A 524 -20.04 4.34 -18.79
N TYR A 525 -19.65 3.27 -18.08
CA TYR A 525 -19.86 3.17 -16.64
C TYR A 525 -19.05 4.24 -15.87
N MET A 526 -17.80 4.51 -16.28
CA MET A 526 -17.00 5.61 -15.73
C MET A 526 -17.70 6.96 -15.92
N PHE A 527 -18.16 7.25 -17.14
CA PHE A 527 -18.88 8.50 -17.43
C PHE A 527 -20.20 8.61 -16.63
N THR A 528 -20.97 7.52 -16.58
CA THR A 528 -22.24 7.45 -15.84
C THR A 528 -22.02 7.64 -14.35
N ALA A 529 -20.92 7.19 -13.76
CA ALA A 529 -20.62 7.44 -12.34
C ALA A 529 -20.51 8.94 -12.02
N VAL A 530 -19.84 9.71 -12.89
CA VAL A 530 -19.75 11.18 -12.76
C VAL A 530 -21.09 11.85 -13.05
N GLU A 531 -21.80 11.42 -14.10
CA GLU A 531 -23.11 11.96 -14.48
C GLU A 531 -24.16 11.74 -13.38
N GLU A 532 -24.21 10.55 -12.80
CA GLU A 532 -25.09 10.24 -11.68
C GLU A 532 -24.71 11.11 -10.48
N TRP A 533 -23.44 11.15 -10.08
CA TRP A 533 -23.01 12.02 -8.97
C TRP A 533 -23.43 13.47 -9.19
N TRP A 534 -23.19 14.02 -10.40
CA TRP A 534 -23.60 15.38 -10.73
C TRP A 534 -25.10 15.57 -10.58
N ASN A 535 -25.91 14.64 -11.12
CA ASN A 535 -27.37 14.74 -11.11
C ASN A 535 -28.02 14.50 -9.76
N HIS A 536 -27.34 13.86 -8.80
CA HIS A 536 -27.84 13.73 -7.42
C HIS A 536 -27.70 15.03 -6.62
N ASN A 537 -26.91 16.01 -7.10
CA ASN A 537 -26.82 17.32 -6.46
C ASN A 537 -28.03 18.20 -6.83
N THR A 538 -28.57 18.90 -5.83
CA THR A 538 -29.60 19.92 -6.01
C THR A 538 -29.07 21.10 -6.81
N ALA A 539 -29.97 21.95 -7.32
CA ALA A 539 -29.56 23.13 -8.09
C ALA A 539 -28.63 24.08 -7.31
N SER A 540 -28.87 24.23 -6.00
CA SER A 540 -28.01 25.06 -5.14
C SER A 540 -26.63 24.45 -4.96
N GLU A 541 -26.55 23.14 -4.75
CA GLU A 541 -25.27 22.44 -4.59
C GLU A 541 -24.46 22.44 -5.89
N LYS A 542 -25.11 22.25 -7.04
CA LYS A 542 -24.46 22.38 -8.35
C LYS A 542 -23.84 23.76 -8.53
N GLU A 543 -24.52 24.82 -8.10
CA GLU A 543 -23.98 26.17 -8.17
C GLU A 543 -22.78 26.38 -7.24
N THR A 544 -22.85 25.86 -6.02
CA THR A 544 -21.69 25.85 -5.10
C THR A 544 -20.50 25.12 -5.71
N ILE A 545 -20.71 23.92 -6.26
CA ILE A 545 -19.66 23.11 -6.88
C ILE A 545 -19.05 23.85 -8.08
N ARG A 546 -19.86 24.48 -8.95
CA ARG A 546 -19.36 25.31 -10.05
C ARG A 546 -18.44 26.41 -9.55
N GLY A 547 -18.87 27.15 -8.51
CA GLY A 547 -18.07 28.21 -7.91
C GLY A 547 -16.72 27.68 -7.41
N MET A 548 -16.73 26.56 -6.68
CA MET A 548 -15.53 25.91 -6.15
C MET A 548 -14.55 25.46 -7.25
N LEU A 549 -15.06 25.03 -8.41
CA LEU A 549 -14.27 24.46 -9.50
C LEU A 549 -13.81 25.49 -10.55
N THR A 550 -14.02 26.79 -10.32
CA THR A 550 -13.47 27.82 -11.20
C THR A 550 -11.94 27.89 -11.12
N LYS A 551 -11.29 28.42 -12.17
CA LYS A 551 -9.82 28.61 -12.22
C LYS A 551 -9.29 29.41 -11.02
N GLU A 552 -10.02 30.45 -10.61
CA GLU A 552 -9.64 31.30 -9.49
C GLU A 552 -9.83 30.60 -8.14
N SER A 553 -10.97 29.92 -7.94
CA SER A 553 -11.21 29.15 -6.71
C SER A 553 -10.23 28.00 -6.55
N VAL A 554 -9.88 27.29 -7.63
CA VAL A 554 -8.86 26.24 -7.60
C VAL A 554 -7.50 26.82 -7.22
N ARG A 555 -7.08 27.92 -7.86
CA ARG A 555 -5.81 28.61 -7.55
C ARG A 555 -5.70 29.04 -6.08
N ASN A 556 -6.82 29.39 -5.47
CA ASN A 556 -6.90 29.82 -4.07
C ASN A 556 -7.27 28.66 -3.10
N ARG A 557 -7.22 27.40 -3.56
CA ARG A 557 -7.57 26.19 -2.80
C ARG A 557 -8.98 26.18 -2.18
N GLN A 558 -9.93 26.86 -2.81
CA GLN A 558 -11.33 26.90 -2.39
C GLN A 558 -12.16 25.70 -2.86
N HIS A 559 -11.57 24.79 -3.64
CA HIS A 559 -12.17 23.53 -4.05
C HIS A 559 -12.04 22.44 -2.98
N GLU A 560 -11.36 22.75 -1.87
CA GLU A 560 -11.23 21.91 -0.69
C GLU A 560 -12.11 22.45 0.45
N ASN A 561 -12.88 21.57 1.09
CA ASN A 561 -13.67 21.85 2.28
C ASN A 561 -13.15 21.07 3.48
N HIS A 562 -12.22 21.68 4.22
CA HIS A 562 -11.65 21.13 5.46
C HIS A 562 -12.60 21.20 6.66
N THR A 563 -13.83 21.67 6.46
CA THR A 563 -14.90 21.75 7.48
C THR A 563 -16.08 20.85 7.19
N LEU A 564 -15.90 19.87 6.28
CA LEU A 564 -16.95 18.93 5.88
C LEU A 564 -17.60 18.25 7.09
N THR A 565 -18.92 18.34 7.17
CA THR A 565 -19.71 17.68 8.21
C THR A 565 -20.62 16.61 7.61
N LEU A 566 -21.15 15.72 8.45
CA LEU A 566 -22.08 14.68 8.00
C LEU A 566 -23.37 15.25 7.41
N LYS A 567 -23.79 16.45 7.84
CA LYS A 567 -24.97 17.12 7.28
C LYS A 567 -24.79 17.43 5.80
N ASP A 568 -23.55 17.71 5.38
CA ASP A 568 -23.22 17.99 3.98
C ASP A 568 -23.27 16.71 3.12
N LEU A 569 -23.24 15.55 3.77
CA LEU A 569 -23.28 14.23 3.15
C LEU A 569 -24.66 13.56 3.26
N GLU A 570 -25.61 14.16 3.98
CA GLU A 570 -26.97 13.63 4.10
C GLU A 570 -27.65 13.54 2.73
N GLY A 571 -28.20 12.37 2.41
CA GLY A 571 -28.86 12.12 1.13
C GLY A 571 -27.92 11.91 -0.06
N LYS A 572 -26.60 12.01 0.13
CA LYS A 572 -25.61 11.65 -0.90
C LYS A 572 -25.53 10.14 -1.09
N ARG A 573 -24.98 9.73 -2.24
CA ARG A 573 -24.75 8.32 -2.54
C ARG A 573 -23.73 7.74 -1.54
N LYS A 574 -24.10 6.63 -0.90
CA LYS A 574 -23.23 5.86 -0.01
C LYS A 574 -22.80 4.55 -0.66
N GLY A 575 -21.53 4.21 -0.52
CA GLY A 575 -20.93 2.96 -0.97
C GLY A 575 -20.51 2.96 -2.44
N VAL A 576 -19.95 1.84 -2.87
CA VAL A 576 -19.29 1.71 -4.19
C VAL A 576 -20.29 1.84 -5.33
N ALA A 577 -19.80 2.24 -6.50
CA ALA A 577 -20.63 2.44 -7.67
C ALA A 577 -21.44 1.18 -8.04
N ASP A 578 -22.64 1.44 -8.57
CA ASP A 578 -23.56 0.44 -9.10
C ASP A 578 -23.71 0.67 -10.60
N PHE A 579 -23.56 -0.41 -11.37
CA PHE A 579 -23.61 -0.42 -12.82
C PHE A 579 -23.96 -1.84 -13.30
N PRO A 580 -24.39 -2.04 -14.55
CA PRO A 580 -24.76 -3.36 -15.05
C PRO A 580 -23.63 -4.40 -14.89
N GLY A 581 -23.86 -5.38 -14.01
CA GLY A 581 -22.90 -6.44 -13.70
C GLY A 581 -21.95 -6.14 -12.53
N SER A 582 -22.14 -5.04 -11.80
CA SER A 582 -21.36 -4.65 -10.59
C SER A 582 -21.49 -5.66 -9.43
N ARG A 583 -22.61 -6.41 -9.39
CA ARG A 583 -23.02 -7.37 -8.34
C ARG A 583 -23.36 -8.75 -8.92
N PRO A 584 -22.38 -9.50 -9.41
CA PRO A 584 -22.59 -10.90 -9.82
C PRO A 584 -23.03 -11.78 -8.63
N LYS A 585 -23.61 -12.95 -8.93
CA LYS A 585 -24.00 -13.93 -7.90
C LYS A 585 -22.75 -14.45 -7.17
N ILE A 586 -22.79 -14.43 -5.84
CA ILE A 586 -21.72 -14.92 -4.96
C ILE A 586 -22.24 -16.00 -4.00
N LYS A 587 -21.32 -16.84 -3.51
CA LYS A 587 -21.51 -17.87 -2.50
C LYS A 587 -20.43 -17.74 -1.44
N GLU A 588 -20.76 -18.09 -0.21
CA GLU A 588 -19.77 -18.25 0.85
C GLU A 588 -18.92 -19.49 0.61
N ARG A 589 -17.66 -19.42 1.05
CA ARG A 589 -16.75 -20.56 0.98
C ARG A 589 -17.09 -21.55 2.08
N PRO A 590 -17.01 -22.87 1.81
CA PRO A 590 -17.10 -23.86 2.88
C PRO A 590 -15.94 -23.66 3.86
N ALA A 591 -16.20 -23.84 5.15
CA ALA A 591 -15.16 -23.83 6.19
C ALA A 591 -14.06 -24.84 5.85
N LYS A 592 -12.79 -24.47 6.04
CA LYS A 592 -11.66 -25.37 5.75
C LYS A 592 -11.71 -26.59 6.71
N PRO A 593 -11.32 -27.79 6.24
CA PRO A 593 -11.18 -28.94 7.12
C PRO A 593 -10.00 -28.78 8.09
N SER A 594 -10.14 -29.42 9.26
CA SER A 594 -9.26 -29.47 10.46
C SER A 594 -7.88 -28.78 10.39
N PRO A 595 -7.56 -27.91 11.40
CA PRO A 595 -6.27 -27.20 11.57
C PRO A 595 -4.98 -28.04 11.51
N LEU A 596 -5.09 -29.37 11.66
CA LEU A 596 -3.94 -30.28 11.75
C LEU A 596 -3.16 -30.46 10.43
N THR A 597 -3.78 -30.29 9.26
CA THR A 597 -3.12 -30.56 7.97
C THR A 597 -2.19 -29.42 7.51
N TRP A 598 -2.50 -28.18 7.88
CA TRP A 598 -1.67 -27.00 7.64
C TRP A 598 -0.42 -26.98 8.55
N ALA A 599 -0.57 -27.35 9.82
CA ALA A 599 0.51 -27.36 10.82
C ALA A 599 1.73 -28.22 10.44
N VAL A 600 1.54 -29.27 9.62
CA VAL A 600 2.63 -30.14 9.14
C VAL A 600 3.47 -29.47 8.04
N GLY A 601 2.85 -28.65 7.18
CA GLY A 601 3.55 -27.87 6.16
C GLY A 601 4.37 -26.73 6.76
N GLU A 602 3.84 -26.09 7.81
CA GLU A 602 4.48 -24.95 8.47
C GLU A 602 5.68 -25.34 9.33
N ALA A 603 5.64 -26.50 10.00
CA ALA A 603 6.80 -27.01 10.75
C ALA A 603 8.07 -27.16 9.90
N LYS A 604 7.93 -27.45 8.59
CA LYS A 604 9.06 -27.50 7.65
C LYS A 604 9.58 -26.11 7.29
N LYS A 605 8.70 -25.11 7.17
CA LYS A 605 9.09 -23.71 6.93
C LYS A 605 9.78 -23.12 8.16
N ASP A 606 9.28 -23.41 9.36
CA ASP A 606 9.86 -22.96 10.63
C ASP A 606 11.29 -23.47 10.81
N ALA A 607 11.53 -24.75 10.52
CA ALA A 607 12.89 -25.29 10.55
C ALA A 607 13.80 -24.54 9.57
N LYS A 608 13.35 -24.35 8.31
CA LYS A 608 14.14 -23.65 7.28
C LYS A 608 14.40 -22.18 7.62
N TRP A 609 13.41 -21.49 8.18
CA TRP A 609 13.53 -20.10 8.62
C TRP A 609 14.52 -19.98 9.77
N MET A 610 14.43 -20.85 10.79
CA MET A 610 15.35 -20.82 11.94
C MET A 610 16.80 -21.01 11.50
N PHE A 611 17.05 -21.96 10.58
CA PHE A 611 18.38 -22.13 9.99
C PHE A 611 18.84 -20.92 9.17
N GLY A 612 17.93 -20.22 8.49
CA GLY A 612 18.22 -19.01 7.72
C GLY A 612 18.57 -17.81 8.61
N ALA A 613 17.77 -17.57 9.66
CA ALA A 613 17.98 -16.48 10.62
C ALA A 613 19.31 -16.64 11.39
N VAL A 614 19.61 -17.86 11.86
CA VAL A 614 20.90 -18.17 12.51
C VAL A 614 22.08 -17.94 11.56
N ARG A 615 21.93 -18.29 10.27
CA ARG A 615 22.97 -18.09 9.27
C ARG A 615 23.16 -16.62 8.89
N ARG A 616 22.10 -15.81 8.86
CA ARG A 616 22.17 -14.37 8.56
C ARG A 616 22.78 -13.58 9.72
N GLY A 617 22.48 -13.95 10.96
CA GLY A 617 23.08 -13.34 12.16
C GLY A 617 24.56 -13.69 12.39
N ALA A 618 25.14 -14.65 11.64
CA ALA A 618 26.51 -15.13 11.79
C ALA A 618 27.55 -14.39 10.93
N GLY A 619 27.21 -13.22 10.38
CA GLY A 619 28.02 -12.46 9.42
C GLY A 619 29.04 -11.46 9.98
N ASP A 620 29.68 -11.70 11.13
CA ASP A 620 31.08 -11.31 11.50
C ASP A 620 31.43 -11.93 12.90
N PRO A 621 32.68 -12.30 13.25
CA PRO A 621 33.09 -13.70 13.31
C PRO A 621 33.71 -14.14 14.66
N VAL A 622 33.47 -13.43 15.77
CA VAL A 622 34.09 -13.76 17.08
C VAL A 622 33.17 -14.54 18.04
N ALA A 623 31.86 -14.60 17.82
CA ALA A 623 30.93 -15.38 18.66
C ALA A 623 30.56 -16.76 18.09
N ALA A 624 31.23 -17.21 17.02
CA ALA A 624 31.08 -18.53 16.43
C ALA A 624 31.67 -19.68 17.28
N VAL A 625 31.88 -19.49 18.59
CA VAL A 625 32.61 -20.46 19.45
C VAL A 625 31.75 -21.19 20.48
N CYS A 626 30.45 -20.92 20.67
CA CYS A 626 29.70 -21.64 21.73
C CYS A 626 28.46 -22.45 21.39
N TYR A 627 27.89 -22.49 20.18
CA TYR A 627 26.69 -23.34 19.99
C TYR A 627 26.47 -23.95 18.60
N ILE A 628 27.52 -24.48 17.98
CA ILE A 628 27.37 -25.47 16.90
C ILE A 628 28.41 -26.58 17.15
N GLY A 629 28.02 -27.63 17.87
CA GLY A 629 28.96 -28.71 18.22
C GLY A 629 28.33 -30.06 18.52
N GLU A 630 27.32 -30.17 19.38
CA GLU A 630 26.98 -31.51 19.93
C GLU A 630 25.53 -31.98 19.79
N GLY A 631 24.57 -31.13 19.39
CA GLY A 631 23.17 -31.55 19.30
C GLY A 631 22.81 -32.39 18.05
N LEU A 632 23.45 -32.10 16.92
CA LEU A 632 23.02 -32.67 15.62
C LEU A 632 23.74 -33.98 15.26
N TYR A 633 24.93 -34.23 15.84
CA TYR A 633 25.68 -35.47 15.63
C TYR A 633 25.12 -36.63 16.47
N MET A 634 24.65 -36.35 17.70
CA MET A 634 24.14 -37.38 18.60
C MET A 634 22.76 -37.93 18.20
N MET A 635 21.91 -37.14 17.52
CA MET A 635 20.59 -37.61 17.09
C MET A 635 20.67 -38.51 15.85
N ILE A 636 21.60 -38.24 14.91
CA ILE A 636 21.80 -39.08 13.73
C ILE A 636 22.46 -40.42 14.12
N VAL A 637 23.39 -40.42 15.08
CA VAL A 637 24.03 -41.64 15.59
C VAL A 637 23.05 -42.52 16.38
N TYR A 638 22.15 -41.93 17.19
CA TYR A 638 21.14 -42.71 17.93
C TYR A 638 20.04 -43.30 17.02
N VAL A 639 19.64 -42.58 15.97
CA VAL A 639 18.66 -43.09 14.99
C VAL A 639 19.29 -44.18 14.11
N PHE A 640 20.58 -44.08 13.76
CA PHE A 640 21.29 -45.14 13.03
C PHE A 640 21.55 -46.39 13.88
N MET A 641 21.86 -46.25 15.17
CA MET A 641 22.06 -47.41 16.05
C MET A 641 20.76 -48.13 16.44
N MET A 642 19.61 -47.43 16.49
CA MET A 642 18.33 -48.09 16.71
C MET A 642 17.80 -48.85 15.48
N LEU A 643 18.12 -48.40 14.26
CA LEU A 643 17.59 -49.00 13.04
C LEU A 643 18.30 -50.29 12.60
N PHE A 644 19.50 -50.58 13.12
CA PHE A 644 20.26 -51.80 12.80
C PHE A 644 20.48 -52.76 13.98
N GLY A 645 19.99 -52.43 15.17
CA GLY A 645 20.27 -53.19 16.40
C GLY A 645 19.23 -54.24 16.83
N ALA A 646 18.17 -54.50 16.05
CA ALA A 646 17.08 -55.37 16.48
C ALA A 646 16.64 -56.39 15.40
N PHE A 647 17.56 -57.26 14.99
CA PHE A 647 17.21 -58.62 14.57
C PHE A 647 18.05 -59.58 15.43
N GLY A 648 17.41 -60.18 16.42
CA GLY A 648 18.04 -61.12 17.35
C GLY A 648 18.24 -62.51 16.76
N LEU A 649 19.10 -63.28 17.41
CA LEU A 649 18.94 -64.73 17.55
C LEU A 649 19.72 -65.20 18.78
N LYS A 650 18.97 -65.57 19.83
CA LYS A 650 19.42 -66.44 20.91
C LYS A 650 19.79 -67.80 20.33
N ALA A 651 21.03 -68.24 20.50
CA ALA A 651 21.40 -69.65 20.39
C ALA A 651 21.94 -70.16 21.72
N LYS A 652 21.33 -71.27 22.12
CA LYS A 652 21.39 -72.05 23.35
C LYS A 652 22.80 -72.64 23.59
N ALA A 653 23.28 -72.61 24.83
CA ALA A 653 24.38 -73.46 25.26
C ALA A 653 23.84 -74.84 25.67
N SER A 654 24.44 -75.91 25.15
CA SER A 654 24.42 -77.23 25.77
C SER A 654 25.84 -77.81 25.74
N ARG A 655 26.15 -78.49 26.85
CA ARG A 655 27.38 -79.19 27.21
C ARG A 655 27.74 -80.34 26.26
N ASP A 656 29.01 -80.73 26.44
CA ASP A 656 29.79 -81.88 25.98
C ASP A 656 30.43 -81.78 24.59
#